data_AF-A0AAD4LD76-F1
#
_entry.id   AF-A0AAD4LD76-F1
#
_cell.length_a   1.000
_cell.length_b   1.000
_cell.length_c   1.000
_cell.angle_alpha   90.00
_cell.angle_beta   90.00
_cell.angle_gamma   90.00
#
_symmetry.space_group_name_H-M   'P 1'
#
loop_
_entity.id
_entity.type
_entity.pdbx_description
1 polymer ?
#
loop_
_entity_poly.entity_id
_entity_poly.type
_entity_poly.pdbx_seq_one_letter_code
_entity_poly.pdbx_strand_id
1 'polypeptide(L)'
;MHGLDPKKGSVLPDTAFTLPPLQGYNIDEHFHRIGVRAALPWSNLAVDLVKAQVSPTPDHWDIQAGWTKYHYRPDGSSYSEHVEYPHHDGKPEQMLVFDVETMPEYHPYAVIACAATPNGWYAWISPWLLDQNADPDQLIPFGDPNVARLIVGHNVSYDRARIREEYSLAGSRTRFLDTMSLHVAVKGISSHQRPAWMKHRKSKDQAREQVEEAEEAVVALLQETSSRQAAEPDGTKREELHAMRSAMEESLLPAGAQGEDAHEEAESKSWEDITSANSLADVARLHCGIDMEKAVRNDFMTCSPQEIREGLQDYLNYCANDVSVTHRVYAKVLPEFLQSCPTPVSFSGILTMGSSFLPVNQGWQSYLENAERTYRNLDEGVKKRLVELAVEAKGMMENEGWKDDVWLRQLDWTPKVAGKSRVMWPKWYWDLSRPRKDFPPGTVDLTPRTRIAPLLLRLSWQDWPLFHSREHGWTFRVSPGIAFKTRQAPLTFHHPTDEVLQALVLHDGFVFYKLPHKDGESANVGSPLAKTFNKYAQDGTLTSPGDEARSALDMNAQCSYWISARDRVLKQMVVWQRAGLDMGLGVGTEPGSKAGIIIPQVVTMGTVTRRAIERTWLTASNAKANRVGSELKAMVHAPPGYAIVGADVDSEELWISSAMGDAQFGLHGATALGWMTLEGTKAAGTDLHSKTASILGLSRDQAKVFNYSRIYGAGMRHAVQLLLQANTDMLPEQAQRLAEQLYTSTKGKNTHRMDVFGRKFWFGGTESFEHPTTPALGCGITHALSKKYLPAAFGSDYMTSRINWVVQSSGVDYLHLLIVAMEHLIQTYAIDARYLLSVHDELRYLVAERDRYRAALALQVANLWTRCLFAFRLGMDDLPQGVAFFSAVDVDHVLRKETDMPCVTPSQPEPIPPGESLGIEQTLALTRGGSLWADGRAMDEEPAARTWDPLQGYEPPDCMRHRADNAAWLRAQATNSFAEVKYLAQEASGVRFEGDIGRGGGDARARGRRRSAGEVPEPEAVTERRNEWAEVLQHEMRRFRLIR
;
A
#
# COMPACT_ATOMS: atom_id res chain seq x y z
N MET A 1 -27.75 12.91 -24.39
CA MET A 1 -26.74 12.31 -23.49
C MET A 1 -25.38 12.39 -24.17
N HIS A 2 -24.39 13.02 -23.52
CA HIS A 2 -22.93 13.03 -23.77
C HIS A 2 -22.30 13.07 -25.19
N GLY A 3 -23.06 13.09 -26.29
CA GLY A 3 -22.52 13.03 -27.65
C GLY A 3 -21.92 11.66 -28.01
N LEU A 4 -22.28 10.60 -27.27
CA LEU A 4 -21.78 9.24 -27.45
C LEU A 4 -22.82 8.43 -28.26
N ASP A 5 -22.36 7.70 -29.27
CA ASP A 5 -23.21 6.96 -30.23
C ASP A 5 -23.32 5.48 -29.80
N PRO A 6 -24.52 4.99 -29.41
CA PRO A 6 -24.75 3.60 -29.03
C PRO A 6 -24.31 2.58 -30.08
N LYS A 7 -24.26 2.97 -31.36
CA LYS A 7 -23.81 2.10 -32.47
C LYS A 7 -22.31 1.80 -32.44
N LYS A 8 -21.54 2.47 -31.56
CA LYS A 8 -20.10 2.26 -31.39
C LYS A 8 -19.76 1.28 -30.26
N GLY A 9 -20.75 0.74 -29.55
CA GLY A 9 -20.51 -0.28 -28.53
C GLY A 9 -19.97 -1.57 -29.15
N SER A 10 -19.02 -2.23 -28.48
CA SER A 10 -18.49 -3.52 -28.93
C SER A 10 -19.57 -4.61 -28.86
N VAL A 11 -19.79 -5.32 -29.96
CA VAL A 11 -20.63 -6.52 -30.00
C VAL A 11 -19.74 -7.71 -29.63
N LEU A 12 -20.07 -8.39 -28.53
CA LEU A 12 -19.38 -9.59 -28.05
C LEU A 12 -20.14 -10.84 -28.50
N PRO A 13 -19.46 -11.98 -28.69
CA PRO A 13 -20.14 -13.25 -28.97
C PRO A 13 -20.99 -13.67 -27.77
N ASP A 14 -22.15 -14.27 -28.02
CA ASP A 14 -23.00 -14.81 -26.95
C ASP A 14 -22.28 -15.98 -26.25
N THR A 15 -22.05 -15.85 -24.94
CA THR A 15 -21.42 -16.90 -24.13
C THR A 15 -22.49 -17.59 -23.28
N ALA A 16 -22.63 -18.91 -23.41
CA ALA A 16 -23.60 -19.70 -22.65
C ALA A 16 -22.96 -20.97 -22.08
N PHE A 17 -23.09 -21.18 -20.76
CA PHE A 17 -22.70 -22.39 -20.05
C PHE A 17 -23.44 -22.48 -18.72
N THR A 18 -23.48 -23.68 -18.12
CA THR A 18 -24.08 -23.89 -16.80
C THR A 18 -23.18 -23.31 -15.72
N LEU A 19 -23.71 -22.42 -14.87
CA LEU A 19 -22.98 -21.90 -13.72
C LEU A 19 -23.04 -22.87 -12.53
N PRO A 20 -22.03 -22.88 -11.65
CA PRO A 20 -22.13 -23.56 -10.35
C PRO A 20 -23.34 -23.06 -9.56
N PRO A 21 -24.04 -23.95 -8.84
CA PRO A 21 -25.26 -23.57 -8.15
C PRO A 21 -24.96 -22.66 -6.95
N LEU A 22 -25.70 -21.57 -6.84
CA LEU A 22 -25.59 -20.64 -5.70
C LEU A 22 -25.95 -21.34 -4.38
N GLN A 23 -25.36 -20.83 -3.31
CA GLN A 23 -25.55 -21.26 -1.93
C GLN A 23 -26.44 -20.26 -1.19
N GLY A 24 -27.65 -20.04 -1.68
CA GLY A 24 -28.59 -19.04 -1.16
C GLY A 24 -29.63 -18.66 -2.20
N TYR A 25 -30.58 -17.80 -1.83
CA TYR A 25 -31.61 -17.31 -2.77
C TYR A 25 -31.11 -16.24 -3.74
N ASN A 26 -30.00 -15.57 -3.41
CA ASN A 26 -29.39 -14.53 -4.22
C ASN A 26 -27.86 -14.54 -4.05
N ILE A 27 -27.16 -13.71 -4.84
CA ILE A 27 -25.70 -13.65 -4.83
C ILE A 27 -25.12 -13.17 -3.49
N ASP A 28 -25.86 -12.34 -2.76
CA ASP A 28 -25.43 -11.81 -1.48
C ASP A 28 -25.47 -12.85 -0.36
N GLU A 29 -26.59 -13.60 -0.27
CA GLU A 29 -26.69 -14.77 0.61
C GLU A 29 -25.63 -15.82 0.26
N HIS A 30 -25.37 -16.04 -1.04
CA HIS A 30 -24.32 -16.95 -1.48
C HIS A 30 -22.97 -16.56 -0.88
N PHE A 31 -22.53 -15.32 -1.05
CA PHE A 31 -21.27 -14.83 -0.49
C PHE A 31 -21.23 -14.86 1.03
N HIS A 32 -22.35 -14.55 1.70
CA HIS A 32 -22.43 -14.69 3.15
C HIS A 32 -22.19 -16.14 3.58
N ARG A 33 -22.86 -17.13 2.95
CA ARG A 33 -22.70 -18.56 3.29
C ARG A 33 -21.30 -19.08 3.01
N ILE A 34 -20.76 -18.81 1.83
CA ILE A 34 -19.42 -19.29 1.49
C ILE A 34 -18.35 -18.58 2.33
N GLY A 35 -18.57 -17.32 2.71
CA GLY A 35 -17.75 -16.58 3.66
C GLY A 35 -17.76 -17.22 5.04
N VAL A 36 -18.93 -17.53 5.61
CA VAL A 36 -19.03 -18.23 6.91
C VAL A 36 -18.33 -19.59 6.85
N ARG A 37 -18.55 -20.36 5.77
CA ARG A 37 -17.92 -21.67 5.58
C ARG A 37 -16.39 -21.56 5.51
N ALA A 38 -15.86 -20.57 4.80
CA ALA A 38 -14.41 -20.33 4.71
C ALA A 38 -13.83 -19.81 6.03
N ALA A 39 -14.60 -19.06 6.81
CA ALA A 39 -14.19 -18.55 8.12
C ALA A 39 -14.12 -19.64 9.20
N LEU A 40 -14.96 -20.66 9.11
CA LEU A 40 -15.04 -21.74 10.10
C LEU A 40 -13.97 -22.83 9.88
N PRO A 41 -13.38 -23.38 10.97
CA PRO A 41 -13.69 -23.10 12.37
C PRO A 41 -12.91 -21.91 12.97
N TRP A 42 -12.02 -21.26 12.20
CA TRP A 42 -11.10 -20.24 12.71
C TRP A 42 -11.77 -19.00 13.29
N SER A 43 -12.95 -18.61 12.81
CA SER A 43 -13.72 -17.51 13.40
C SER A 43 -14.18 -17.84 14.82
N ASN A 44 -14.58 -19.08 15.09
CA ASN A 44 -14.97 -19.51 16.44
C ASN A 44 -13.74 -19.52 17.35
N LEU A 45 -12.63 -20.12 16.89
CA LEU A 45 -11.36 -20.10 17.61
C LEU A 45 -10.90 -18.66 17.93
N ALA A 46 -11.11 -17.73 17.01
CA ALA A 46 -10.74 -16.33 17.19
C ALA A 46 -11.55 -15.67 18.31
N VAL A 47 -12.87 -15.83 18.29
CA VAL A 47 -13.76 -15.28 19.31
C VAL A 47 -13.56 -15.97 20.67
N ASP A 48 -13.31 -17.27 20.68
CA ASP A 48 -13.10 -18.03 21.92
C ASP A 48 -11.77 -17.64 22.58
N LEU A 49 -10.70 -17.40 21.81
CA LEU A 49 -9.42 -16.92 22.34
C LEU A 49 -9.51 -15.52 22.98
N VAL A 50 -10.41 -14.64 22.50
CA VAL A 50 -10.69 -13.35 23.16
C VAL A 50 -11.33 -13.54 24.53
N LYS A 51 -12.18 -14.54 24.68
CA LYS A 51 -12.88 -14.85 25.95
C LYS A 51 -11.99 -15.63 26.93
N ALA A 52 -11.00 -16.34 26.43
CA ALA A 52 -10.12 -17.14 27.24
C ALA A 52 -9.21 -16.27 28.12
N GLN A 53 -9.07 -16.65 29.39
CA GLN A 53 -8.00 -16.14 30.24
C GLN A 53 -6.75 -16.98 30.00
N VAL A 54 -5.65 -16.31 29.66
CA VAL A 54 -4.34 -16.94 29.56
C VAL A 54 -3.80 -17.15 30.97
N SER A 55 -3.21 -18.32 31.23
CA SER A 55 -2.59 -18.63 32.52
C SER A 55 -1.51 -17.60 32.91
N PRO A 56 -1.21 -17.43 34.21
CA PRO A 56 -0.08 -16.60 34.64
C PRO A 56 1.23 -17.03 33.96
N THR A 57 2.09 -16.06 33.67
CA THR A 57 3.44 -16.31 33.15
C THR A 57 4.25 -17.12 34.18
N PRO A 58 5.08 -18.09 33.75
CA PRO A 58 5.98 -18.79 34.65
C PRO A 58 6.97 -17.85 35.33
N ASP A 59 7.25 -18.07 36.61
CA ASP A 59 8.29 -17.32 37.34
C ASP A 59 9.71 -17.78 36.96
N HIS A 60 9.85 -18.98 36.39
CA HIS A 60 11.12 -19.57 35.98
C HIS A 60 10.96 -20.40 34.71
N TRP A 61 11.92 -20.25 33.79
CA TRP A 61 11.96 -20.99 32.54
C TRP A 61 12.98 -22.13 32.60
N ASP A 62 12.59 -23.32 32.16
CA ASP A 62 13.50 -24.45 32.02
C ASP A 62 14.28 -24.34 30.71
N ILE A 63 15.60 -24.23 30.79
CA ILE A 63 16.48 -23.97 29.65
C ILE A 63 16.88 -25.29 28.98
N GLN A 64 16.10 -25.68 27.98
CA GLN A 64 16.36 -26.86 27.16
C GLN A 64 15.96 -26.60 25.71
N ALA A 65 16.55 -27.36 24.78
CA ALA A 65 16.28 -27.20 23.35
C ALA A 65 14.91 -27.77 22.97
N GLY A 66 14.24 -27.16 22.00
CA GLY A 66 12.90 -27.56 21.59
C GLY A 66 11.81 -26.95 22.48
N TRP A 67 10.60 -27.51 22.42
CA TRP A 67 9.45 -26.98 23.16
C TRP A 67 9.40 -27.47 24.61
N THR A 68 9.11 -26.56 25.52
CA THR A 68 8.80 -26.86 26.92
C THR A 68 7.46 -26.22 27.27
N LYS A 69 6.55 -27.03 27.80
CA LYS A 69 5.24 -26.62 28.31
C LYS A 69 5.34 -26.33 29.81
N TYR A 70 4.67 -25.27 30.25
CA TYR A 70 4.57 -24.88 31.65
C TYR A 70 3.12 -25.00 32.10
N HIS A 71 2.90 -25.90 33.05
CA HIS A 71 1.60 -26.16 33.65
C HIS A 71 1.45 -25.31 34.90
N TYR A 72 0.29 -24.67 35.06
CA TYR A 72 -0.05 -23.89 36.26
C TYR A 72 -1.19 -24.58 37.01
N ARG A 73 -0.99 -24.85 38.30
CA ARG A 73 -2.00 -25.49 39.14
C ARG A 73 -2.81 -24.44 39.90
N PRO A 74 -4.08 -24.73 40.24
CA PRO A 74 -4.91 -23.81 41.03
C PRO A 74 -4.35 -23.46 42.41
N ASP A 75 -3.42 -24.26 42.94
CA ASP A 75 -2.74 -24.02 44.21
C ASP A 75 -1.57 -23.02 44.10
N GLY A 76 -1.34 -22.46 42.91
CA GLY A 76 -0.27 -21.51 42.63
C GLY A 76 1.07 -22.15 42.28
N SER A 77 1.18 -23.49 42.30
CA SER A 77 2.40 -24.20 41.89
C SER A 77 2.47 -24.40 40.37
N SER A 78 3.69 -24.45 39.83
CA SER A 78 3.92 -24.73 38.41
C SER A 78 4.95 -25.84 38.21
N TYR A 79 4.83 -26.58 37.11
CA TYR A 79 5.86 -27.53 36.67
C TYR A 79 6.02 -27.48 35.15
N SER A 80 7.20 -27.84 34.66
CA SER A 80 7.50 -27.90 33.23
C SER A 80 7.52 -29.33 32.70
N GLU A 81 7.25 -29.48 31.41
CA GLU A 81 7.28 -30.74 30.67
C GLU A 81 7.84 -30.49 29.27
N HIS A 82 8.80 -31.30 28.83
CA HIS A 82 9.29 -31.24 27.45
C HIS A 82 8.27 -31.85 26.50
N VAL A 83 7.98 -31.17 25.40
CA VAL A 83 6.99 -31.60 24.41
C VAL A 83 7.57 -31.46 23.00
N GLU A 84 7.12 -32.28 22.05
CA GLU A 84 7.59 -32.16 20.66
C GLU A 84 6.97 -30.98 19.92
N TYR A 85 5.75 -30.61 20.30
CA TYR A 85 4.97 -29.50 19.75
C TYR A 85 3.94 -29.04 20.81
N PRO A 86 3.34 -27.84 20.66
CA PRO A 86 2.33 -27.37 21.61
C PRO A 86 1.08 -28.26 21.64
N HIS A 87 0.88 -29.00 22.74
CA HIS A 87 -0.28 -29.86 22.97
C HIS A 87 -0.75 -29.84 24.43
N HIS A 88 -2.00 -30.25 24.65
CA HIS A 88 -2.59 -30.48 25.98
C HIS A 88 -3.44 -31.75 25.96
N ASP A 89 -3.26 -32.61 26.96
CA ASP A 89 -3.91 -33.93 27.07
C ASP A 89 -3.82 -34.77 25.78
N GLY A 90 -2.64 -34.80 25.16
CA GLY A 90 -2.37 -35.53 23.92
C GLY A 90 -3.04 -34.94 22.67
N LYS A 91 -3.69 -33.77 22.76
CA LYS A 91 -4.32 -33.08 21.63
C LYS A 91 -3.53 -31.82 21.27
N PRO A 92 -3.25 -31.57 19.97
CA PRO A 92 -2.57 -30.35 19.55
C PRO A 92 -3.36 -29.10 19.93
N GLU A 93 -2.65 -28.06 20.36
CA GLU A 93 -3.27 -26.76 20.68
C GLU A 93 -3.90 -26.13 19.43
N GLN A 94 -5.11 -25.61 19.56
CA GLN A 94 -5.88 -25.03 18.44
C GLN A 94 -5.88 -23.51 18.41
N MET A 95 -5.64 -22.85 19.55
CA MET A 95 -5.65 -21.39 19.67
C MET A 95 -4.49 -20.94 20.54
N LEU A 96 -3.65 -20.07 20.01
CA LEU A 96 -2.47 -19.59 20.71
C LEU A 96 -2.03 -18.20 20.25
N VAL A 97 -1.42 -17.47 21.16
CA VAL A 97 -0.68 -16.23 20.86
C VAL A 97 0.80 -16.58 20.80
N PHE A 98 1.53 -16.07 19.81
CA PHE A 98 2.88 -16.51 19.48
C PHE A 98 3.77 -15.37 19.01
N ASP A 99 5.03 -15.43 19.42
CA ASP A 99 6.09 -14.48 19.06
C ASP A 99 7.44 -15.21 18.95
N VAL A 100 8.29 -14.78 18.01
CA VAL A 100 9.59 -15.38 17.71
C VAL A 100 10.68 -14.33 17.62
N GLU A 101 11.78 -14.56 18.33
CA GLU A 101 13.01 -13.78 18.20
C GLU A 101 14.07 -14.52 17.36
N THR A 102 14.85 -13.73 16.62
CA THR A 102 15.93 -14.21 15.74
C THR A 102 17.17 -13.35 15.92
N MET A 103 18.33 -13.81 15.41
CA MET A 103 19.59 -13.05 15.42
C MET A 103 20.07 -12.77 13.98
N PRO A 104 19.56 -11.71 13.30
CA PRO A 104 19.73 -11.51 11.86
C PRO A 104 21.17 -11.31 11.39
N GLU A 105 22.07 -10.83 12.25
CA GLU A 105 23.51 -10.71 11.95
C GLU A 105 24.19 -12.08 11.77
N TYR A 106 23.57 -13.15 12.30
CA TYR A 106 24.04 -14.53 12.19
C TYR A 106 23.23 -15.32 11.17
N HIS A 107 21.91 -15.41 11.35
CA HIS A 107 21.00 -16.15 10.46
C HIS A 107 19.52 -15.74 10.65
N PRO A 108 18.63 -16.01 9.67
CA PRO A 108 17.23 -15.59 9.75
C PRO A 108 16.30 -16.55 10.52
N TYR A 109 16.78 -17.73 10.92
CA TYR A 109 16.01 -18.75 11.63
C TYR A 109 15.72 -18.40 13.10
N ALA A 110 14.74 -19.10 13.69
CA ALA A 110 14.32 -18.87 15.07
C ALA A 110 15.42 -19.18 16.09
N VAL A 111 15.48 -18.35 17.13
CA VAL A 111 16.42 -18.48 18.25
C VAL A 111 15.66 -18.75 19.54
N ILE A 112 14.61 -17.98 19.81
CA ILE A 112 13.68 -18.17 20.93
C ILE A 112 12.25 -17.96 20.41
N ALA A 113 11.28 -18.69 20.95
CA ALA A 113 9.87 -18.38 20.75
C ALA A 113 9.05 -18.61 22.01
N CYS A 114 8.03 -17.78 22.22
CA CYS A 114 7.08 -17.95 23.31
C CYS A 114 5.67 -18.11 22.74
N ALA A 115 4.89 -19.00 23.35
CA ALA A 115 3.49 -19.20 23.03
C ALA A 115 2.65 -19.26 24.29
N ALA A 116 1.44 -18.70 24.21
CA ALA A 116 0.46 -18.75 25.27
C ALA A 116 -0.88 -19.29 24.76
N THR A 117 -1.48 -20.18 25.55
CA THR A 117 -2.77 -20.82 25.26
C THR A 117 -3.67 -20.71 26.50
N PRO A 118 -4.96 -21.04 26.39
CA PRO A 118 -5.82 -21.22 27.56
C PRO A 118 -5.36 -22.36 28.49
N ASN A 119 -4.50 -23.26 27.99
CA ASN A 119 -4.09 -24.50 28.63
C ASN A 119 -2.69 -24.43 29.27
N GLY A 120 -1.94 -23.34 29.07
CA GLY A 120 -0.57 -23.19 29.56
C GLY A 120 0.33 -22.33 28.67
N TRP A 121 1.55 -22.11 29.16
CA TRP A 121 2.62 -21.42 28.45
C TRP A 121 3.58 -22.41 27.81
N TYR A 122 4.22 -21.97 26.72
CA TYR A 122 5.18 -22.74 25.97
C TYR A 122 6.38 -21.85 25.63
N ALA A 123 7.58 -22.38 25.77
CA ALA A 123 8.81 -21.76 25.27
C ALA A 123 9.51 -22.74 24.32
N TRP A 124 10.04 -22.22 23.22
CA TRP A 124 10.91 -22.95 22.32
C TRP A 124 12.29 -22.30 22.30
N ILE A 125 13.34 -23.09 22.51
CA ILE A 125 14.72 -22.60 22.42
C ILE A 125 15.45 -23.37 21.33
N SER A 126 16.15 -22.64 20.45
CA SER A 126 16.89 -23.24 19.35
C SER A 126 18.04 -24.11 19.88
N PRO A 127 18.18 -25.37 19.38
CA PRO A 127 19.36 -26.19 19.66
C PRO A 127 20.68 -25.51 19.28
N TRP A 128 20.65 -24.61 18.28
CA TRP A 128 21.81 -23.82 17.87
C TRP A 128 22.22 -22.79 18.92
N LEU A 129 21.25 -22.09 19.52
CA LEU A 129 21.55 -21.13 20.57
C LEU A 129 22.18 -21.80 21.79
N LEU A 130 21.86 -23.06 22.07
CA LEU A 130 22.41 -23.82 23.20
C LEU A 130 23.72 -24.58 22.90
N ASP A 131 24.35 -24.35 21.73
CA ASP A 131 25.52 -25.10 21.25
C ASP A 131 25.31 -26.63 21.15
N GLN A 132 24.05 -27.09 21.05
CA GLN A 132 23.72 -28.51 20.91
C GLN A 132 23.70 -28.96 19.44
N ASN A 133 23.49 -28.02 18.51
CA ASN A 133 23.55 -28.26 17.08
C ASN A 133 24.27 -27.11 16.36
N ALA A 134 25.24 -27.41 15.51
CA ALA A 134 25.94 -26.40 14.73
C ALA A 134 25.10 -25.85 13.55
N ASP A 135 24.04 -26.54 13.14
CA ASP A 135 23.16 -26.12 12.05
C ASP A 135 22.17 -25.04 12.53
N PRO A 136 22.27 -23.79 12.02
CA PRO A 136 21.35 -22.72 12.38
C PRO A 136 19.95 -22.88 11.76
N ASP A 137 19.77 -23.77 10.78
CA ASP A 137 18.54 -23.89 9.99
C ASP A 137 17.39 -24.61 10.75
N GLN A 138 17.10 -24.14 11.96
CA GLN A 138 16.08 -24.70 12.85
C GLN A 138 14.72 -24.04 12.63
N LEU A 139 13.70 -24.86 12.36
CA LEU A 139 12.30 -24.43 12.22
C LEU A 139 11.48 -24.97 13.40
N ILE A 140 10.50 -24.19 13.82
CA ILE A 140 9.66 -24.48 14.98
C ILE A 140 8.54 -25.45 14.56
N PRO A 141 8.45 -26.66 15.14
CA PRO A 141 7.40 -27.62 14.82
C PRO A 141 6.09 -27.30 15.57
N PHE A 142 4.95 -27.42 14.88
CA PHE A 142 3.61 -27.28 15.45
C PHE A 142 2.75 -28.56 15.36
N GLY A 143 3.34 -29.66 14.88
CA GLY A 143 2.72 -30.98 14.86
C GLY A 143 1.85 -31.20 13.62
N ASP A 144 0.68 -31.83 13.78
CA ASP A 144 -0.17 -32.21 12.65
C ASP A 144 -0.68 -30.98 11.86
N PRO A 145 -0.33 -30.84 10.56
CA PRO A 145 -0.77 -29.72 9.73
C PRO A 145 -2.27 -29.77 9.38
N ASN A 146 -2.95 -30.89 9.61
CA ASN A 146 -4.39 -31.04 9.34
C ASN A 146 -5.27 -30.53 10.47
N VAL A 147 -4.69 -30.17 11.62
CA VAL A 147 -5.45 -29.55 12.71
C VAL A 147 -5.76 -28.10 12.33
N ALA A 148 -7.05 -27.76 12.38
CA ALA A 148 -7.46 -26.36 12.27
C ALA A 148 -6.95 -25.60 13.50
N ARG A 149 -6.00 -24.69 13.26
CA ARG A 149 -5.32 -23.92 14.28
C ARG A 149 -5.36 -22.44 13.94
N LEU A 150 -5.54 -21.60 14.96
CA LEU A 150 -5.43 -20.16 14.86
C LEU A 150 -4.24 -19.68 15.69
N ILE A 151 -3.33 -18.96 15.05
CA ILE A 151 -2.19 -18.30 15.68
C ILE A 151 -2.37 -16.80 15.59
N VAL A 152 -2.36 -16.13 16.74
CA VAL A 152 -2.42 -14.67 16.84
C VAL A 152 -1.02 -14.14 17.15
N GLY A 153 -0.60 -13.10 16.46
CA GLY A 153 0.67 -12.42 16.74
C GLY A 153 0.60 -10.94 16.40
N HIS A 154 1.70 -10.23 16.64
CA HIS A 154 1.87 -8.85 16.20
C HIS A 154 2.94 -8.81 15.11
N ASN A 155 2.57 -8.42 13.89
CA ASN A 155 3.39 -8.65 12.69
C ASN A 155 3.67 -10.15 12.45
N VAL A 156 2.64 -10.98 12.69
CA VAL A 156 2.71 -12.46 12.76
C VAL A 156 3.32 -13.14 11.53
N SER A 157 3.33 -12.49 10.36
CA SER A 157 3.94 -13.03 9.15
C SER A 157 5.45 -13.22 9.28
N TYR A 158 6.09 -12.43 10.16
CA TYR A 158 7.49 -12.61 10.55
C TYR A 158 7.65 -13.93 11.31
N ASP A 159 6.84 -14.17 12.32
CA ASP A 159 6.89 -15.39 13.14
C ASP A 159 6.54 -16.63 12.33
N ARG A 160 5.51 -16.53 11.48
CA ARG A 160 5.05 -17.56 10.55
C ARG A 160 6.19 -18.13 9.70
N ALA A 161 7.11 -17.29 9.24
CA ALA A 161 8.24 -17.74 8.42
C ALA A 161 9.18 -18.72 9.16
N ARG A 162 9.02 -18.91 10.47
CA ARG A 162 9.85 -19.81 11.27
C ARG A 162 9.12 -21.11 11.65
N ILE A 163 7.87 -21.26 11.23
CA ILE A 163 7.07 -22.46 11.47
C ILE A 163 7.35 -23.50 10.39
N ARG A 164 7.66 -24.73 10.80
CA ARG A 164 8.08 -25.81 9.90
C ARG A 164 6.98 -26.21 8.91
N GLU A 165 5.75 -26.38 9.38
CA GLU A 165 4.64 -26.93 8.60
C GLU A 165 4.17 -25.99 7.47
N GLU A 166 4.50 -24.70 7.54
CA GLU A 166 4.13 -23.71 6.53
C GLU A 166 4.88 -23.89 5.20
N TYR A 167 6.00 -24.62 5.22
CA TYR A 167 6.84 -24.94 4.06
C TYR A 167 6.42 -26.23 3.34
N SER A 168 5.30 -26.86 3.72
CA SER A 168 4.74 -28.00 2.97
C SER A 168 3.93 -27.51 1.76
N LEU A 169 4.09 -28.12 0.58
CA LEU A 169 3.32 -27.79 -0.63
C LEU A 169 1.80 -27.99 -0.45
N ALA A 170 1.40 -29.05 0.27
CA ALA A 170 0.00 -29.33 0.58
C ALA A 170 -0.66 -28.23 1.44
N GLY A 171 0.17 -27.42 2.12
CA GLY A 171 -0.28 -26.39 3.04
C GLY A 171 -0.75 -26.95 4.38
N SER A 172 -0.95 -26.04 5.33
CA SER A 172 -1.49 -26.35 6.66
C SER A 172 -2.90 -25.80 6.82
N ARG A 173 -3.62 -26.31 7.81
CA ARG A 173 -4.87 -25.73 8.33
C ARG A 173 -4.62 -24.74 9.47
N THR A 174 -3.38 -24.30 9.63
CA THR A 174 -3.04 -23.15 10.48
C THR A 174 -3.41 -21.86 9.75
N ARG A 175 -4.04 -20.93 10.46
CA ARG A 175 -4.32 -19.57 9.98
C ARG A 175 -3.80 -18.56 10.97
N PHE A 176 -3.44 -17.40 10.47
CA PHE A 176 -2.75 -16.37 11.22
C PHE A 176 -3.59 -15.10 11.28
N LEU A 177 -3.71 -14.52 12.47
CA LEU A 177 -4.31 -13.21 12.69
C LEU A 177 -3.27 -12.25 13.23
N ASP A 178 -3.13 -11.13 12.52
CA ASP A 178 -2.17 -10.10 12.85
C ASP A 178 -2.85 -8.93 13.57
N THR A 179 -2.52 -8.72 14.83
CA THR A 179 -3.06 -7.60 15.62
C THR A 179 -2.69 -6.24 15.03
N MET A 180 -1.55 -6.13 14.34
CA MET A 180 -1.18 -4.91 13.61
C MET A 180 -2.16 -4.64 12.47
N SER A 181 -2.48 -5.65 11.65
CA SER A 181 -3.45 -5.53 10.56
C SER A 181 -4.85 -5.14 11.05
N LEU A 182 -5.33 -5.78 12.12
CA LEU A 182 -6.62 -5.45 12.74
C LEU A 182 -6.64 -4.01 13.26
N HIS A 183 -5.56 -3.58 13.94
CA HIS A 183 -5.40 -2.21 14.41
C HIS A 183 -5.43 -1.21 13.24
N VAL A 184 -4.65 -1.45 12.19
CA VAL A 184 -4.52 -0.52 11.06
C VAL A 184 -5.86 -0.30 10.36
N ALA A 185 -6.67 -1.35 10.23
CA ALA A 185 -8.01 -1.28 9.64
C ALA A 185 -8.97 -0.36 10.41
N VAL A 186 -8.83 -0.27 11.74
CA VAL A 186 -9.79 0.45 12.61
C VAL A 186 -9.26 1.82 13.08
N LYS A 187 -8.02 1.87 13.59
CA LYS A 187 -7.41 3.04 14.24
C LYS A 187 -6.02 3.42 13.70
N GLY A 188 -5.61 2.83 12.58
CA GLY A 188 -4.34 3.16 11.92
C GLY A 188 -4.32 4.56 11.32
N ILE A 189 -3.13 5.17 11.29
CA ILE A 189 -2.89 6.50 10.72
C ILE A 189 -2.29 6.44 9.31
N SER A 190 -2.61 7.44 8.48
CA SER A 190 -2.03 7.57 7.14
C SER A 190 -0.60 8.14 7.15
N SER A 191 0.12 7.99 6.03
CA SER A 191 1.49 8.53 5.87
C SER A 191 1.55 10.06 6.02
N HIS A 192 0.53 10.78 5.58
CA HIS A 192 0.42 12.24 5.70
C HIS A 192 0.15 12.68 7.14
N GLN A 193 -0.53 11.83 7.93
CA GLN A 193 -0.85 12.10 9.34
C GLN A 193 0.31 11.78 10.29
N ARG A 194 1.18 10.83 9.92
CA ARG A 194 2.26 10.35 10.79
C ARG A 194 3.17 11.46 11.35
N PRO A 195 3.61 12.50 10.59
CA PRO A 195 4.42 13.58 11.15
C PRO A 195 3.69 14.40 12.23
N ALA A 196 2.40 14.70 12.01
CA ALA A 196 1.59 15.45 12.97
C ALA A 196 1.37 14.63 14.25
N TRP A 197 1.04 13.35 14.11
CA TRP A 197 0.87 12.43 15.24
C TRP A 197 2.17 12.27 16.05
N MET A 198 3.32 12.13 15.39
CA MET A 198 4.63 12.05 16.07
C MET A 198 4.92 13.30 16.90
N LYS A 199 4.57 14.49 16.38
CA LYS A 199 4.71 15.75 17.10
C LYS A 199 3.80 15.80 18.33
N HIS A 200 2.54 15.38 18.18
CA HIS A 200 1.57 15.28 19.28
C HIS A 200 2.04 14.32 20.38
N ARG A 201 2.46 13.11 19.98
CA ARG A 201 3.00 12.09 20.90
C ARG A 201 4.18 12.64 21.69
N LYS A 202 5.17 13.24 21.00
CA LYS A 202 6.34 13.82 21.67
C LYS A 202 5.95 14.93 22.66
N SER A 203 4.96 15.74 22.32
CA SER A 203 4.46 16.78 23.24
C SER A 203 3.78 16.18 24.48
N LYS A 204 3.03 15.09 24.33
CA LYS A 204 2.40 14.37 25.45
C LYS A 204 3.42 13.66 26.32
N ASP A 205 4.39 12.98 25.70
CA ASP A 205 5.48 12.32 26.41
C ASP A 205 6.26 13.35 27.26
N GLN A 206 6.60 14.51 26.69
CA GLN A 206 7.26 15.62 27.42
C GLN A 206 6.42 16.18 28.56
N ALA A 207 5.10 16.35 28.36
CA ALA A 207 4.22 16.83 29.41
C ALA A 207 4.12 15.81 30.57
N ARG A 208 4.14 14.50 30.25
CA ARG A 208 4.13 13.44 31.25
C ARG A 208 5.46 13.38 32.01
N GLU A 209 6.60 13.44 31.30
CA GLU A 209 7.93 13.53 31.91
C GLU A 209 8.01 14.71 32.89
N GLN A 210 7.43 15.87 32.55
CA GLN A 210 7.38 17.02 33.46
C GLN A 210 6.52 16.78 34.71
N VAL A 211 5.43 16.04 34.59
CA VAL A 211 4.59 15.67 35.75
C VAL A 211 5.31 14.64 36.61
N GLU A 212 5.91 13.60 36.02
CA GLU A 212 6.70 12.59 36.73
C GLU A 212 7.90 13.23 37.45
N GLU A 213 8.67 14.11 36.80
CA GLU A 213 9.77 14.87 37.42
C GLU A 213 9.28 15.76 38.58
N ALA A 214 8.09 16.37 38.44
CA ALA A 214 7.50 17.17 39.51
C ALA A 214 7.07 16.29 40.70
N GLU A 215 6.44 15.14 40.45
CA GLU A 215 6.07 14.16 41.47
C GLU A 215 7.31 13.62 42.20
N GLU A 216 8.36 13.24 41.47
CA GLU A 216 9.63 12.79 42.04
C GLU A 216 10.30 13.87 42.91
N ALA A 217 10.30 15.13 42.44
CA ALA A 217 10.83 16.25 43.21
C ALA A 217 10.05 16.49 44.51
N VAL A 218 8.72 16.37 44.48
CA VAL A 218 7.87 16.48 45.68
C VAL A 218 8.11 15.30 46.63
N VAL A 219 8.25 14.08 46.12
CA VAL A 219 8.58 12.89 46.93
C VAL A 219 9.95 13.03 47.58
N ALA A 220 10.96 13.54 46.86
CA ALA A 220 12.28 13.81 47.42
C ALA A 220 12.24 14.88 48.54
N LEU A 221 11.49 15.96 48.33
CA LEU A 221 11.25 17.01 49.34
C LEU A 221 10.54 16.45 50.58
N LEU A 222 9.58 15.53 50.42
CA LEU A 222 8.91 14.85 51.54
C LEU A 222 9.88 14.00 52.36
N GLN A 223 10.76 13.26 51.71
CA GLN A 223 11.80 12.45 52.39
C GLN A 223 12.78 13.34 53.16
N GLU A 224 13.19 14.46 52.58
CA GLU A 224 14.07 15.44 53.24
C GLU A 224 13.37 16.11 54.44
N THR A 225 12.12 16.56 54.25
CA THR A 225 11.31 17.19 55.31
C THR A 225 11.08 16.22 56.47
N SER A 226 10.83 14.94 56.18
CA SER A 226 10.69 13.88 57.19
C SER A 226 11.98 13.66 57.98
N SER A 227 13.13 13.67 57.30
CA SER A 227 14.45 13.52 57.94
C SER A 227 14.79 14.71 58.85
N ARG A 228 14.49 15.94 58.41
CA ARG A 228 14.66 17.16 59.21
C ARG A 228 13.73 17.17 60.43
N GLN A 229 12.47 16.77 60.26
CA GLN A 229 11.50 16.65 61.34
C GLN A 229 11.96 15.66 62.44
N ALA A 230 12.61 14.55 62.05
CA ALA A 230 13.12 13.55 62.99
C ALA A 230 14.34 14.04 63.79
N ALA A 231 15.13 14.95 63.22
CA ALA A 231 16.34 15.50 63.83
C ALA A 231 16.14 16.83 64.58
N GLU A 232 14.95 17.45 64.49
CA GLU A 232 14.67 18.78 65.07
C GLU A 232 14.36 18.70 66.58
N PRO A 233 15.18 19.31 67.47
CA PRO A 233 14.97 19.30 68.91
C PRO A 233 13.91 20.32 69.40
N ASP A 234 13.55 21.32 68.59
CA ASP A 234 12.54 22.33 68.92
C ASP A 234 11.12 21.83 68.56
N GLY A 235 10.27 21.66 69.58
CA GLY A 235 8.90 21.15 69.41
C GLY A 235 8.03 22.01 68.50
N THR A 236 8.23 23.33 68.49
CA THR A 236 7.47 24.28 67.68
C THR A 236 7.81 24.14 66.19
N LYS A 237 9.11 24.07 65.86
CA LYS A 237 9.57 23.87 64.48
C LYS A 237 9.21 22.48 63.95
N ARG A 238 9.17 21.48 64.83
CA ARG A 238 8.75 20.12 64.47
C ARG A 238 7.27 20.06 64.07
N GLU A 239 6.41 20.86 64.68
CA GLU A 239 5.00 21.02 64.29
C GLU A 239 4.85 21.78 62.96
N GLU A 240 5.65 22.82 62.72
CA GLU A 240 5.68 23.53 61.42
C GLU A 240 6.10 22.61 60.27
N LEU A 241 7.15 21.79 60.47
CA LEU A 241 7.58 20.78 59.50
C LEU A 241 6.52 19.69 59.28
N HIS A 242 5.79 19.30 60.31
CA HIS A 242 4.66 18.35 60.19
C HIS A 242 3.53 18.92 59.33
N ALA A 243 3.16 20.20 59.53
CA ALA A 243 2.13 20.87 58.75
C ALA A 243 2.54 21.02 57.28
N MET A 244 3.80 21.39 57.02
CA MET A 244 4.36 21.47 55.67
C MET A 244 4.37 20.11 54.97
N ARG A 245 4.76 19.04 55.67
CA ARG A 245 4.71 17.66 55.15
C ARG A 245 3.28 17.22 54.81
N SER A 246 2.33 17.49 55.71
CA SER A 246 0.91 17.13 55.51
C SER A 246 0.32 17.83 54.29
N ALA A 247 0.65 19.11 54.07
CA ALA A 247 0.22 19.86 52.89
C ALA A 247 0.83 19.33 51.57
N MET A 248 2.09 18.89 51.61
CA MET A 248 2.74 18.25 50.45
C MET A 248 2.16 16.85 50.16
N GLU A 249 1.87 16.05 51.19
CA GLU A 249 1.19 14.76 51.05
C GLU A 249 -0.22 14.92 50.46
N GLU A 250 -0.96 15.96 50.85
CA GLU A 250 -2.28 16.29 50.31
C GLU A 250 -2.23 16.69 48.83
N SER A 251 -1.14 17.34 48.38
CA SER A 251 -0.92 17.67 46.97
C SER A 251 -0.53 16.49 46.07
N LEU A 252 -0.06 15.37 46.64
CA LEU A 252 0.27 14.13 45.92
C LEU A 252 -0.94 13.19 45.78
N LEU A 253 -2.05 13.45 46.47
CA LEU A 253 -3.25 12.66 46.31
C LEU A 253 -3.80 12.89 44.89
N PRO A 254 -4.06 11.83 44.10
CA PRO A 254 -4.63 12.00 42.78
C PRO A 254 -5.96 12.75 42.89
N ALA A 255 -6.18 13.71 42.00
CA ALA A 255 -7.40 14.52 41.90
C ALA A 255 -8.63 13.69 41.45
N GLY A 256 -8.88 12.56 42.10
CA GLY A 256 -9.84 11.51 41.71
C GLY A 256 -10.96 11.26 42.73
N ALA A 257 -11.29 12.24 43.58
CA ALA A 257 -12.41 12.14 44.53
C ALA A 257 -13.43 13.28 44.41
N GLN A 258 -13.52 13.93 43.24
CA GLN A 258 -14.67 14.76 42.86
C GLN A 258 -15.15 14.32 41.46
N GLY A 259 -16.25 13.59 41.45
CA GLY A 259 -16.80 12.91 40.27
C GLY A 259 -17.56 13.82 39.29
N GLU A 260 -17.02 14.97 38.91
CA GLU A 260 -17.69 15.88 37.95
C GLU A 260 -16.86 16.22 36.70
N ASP A 261 -15.52 16.06 36.69
CA ASP A 261 -14.68 16.42 35.51
C ASP A 261 -14.50 15.28 34.47
N ALA A 262 -14.83 14.03 34.81
CA ALA A 262 -14.72 12.91 33.86
C ALA A 262 -15.77 12.96 32.72
N HIS A 263 -16.80 13.78 32.87
CA HIS A 263 -17.86 13.94 31.86
C HIS A 263 -17.53 15.02 30.80
N GLU A 264 -16.65 15.98 31.09
CA GLU A 264 -16.25 17.03 30.13
C GLU A 264 -15.06 16.63 29.24
N GLU A 265 -14.11 15.81 29.72
CA GLU A 265 -13.01 15.29 28.88
C GLU A 265 -13.47 14.27 27.82
N ALA A 266 -14.66 13.69 27.98
CA ALA A 266 -15.20 12.70 27.05
C ALA A 266 -15.67 13.30 25.72
N GLU A 267 -15.93 14.62 25.65
CA GLU A 267 -16.55 15.25 24.47
C GLU A 267 -15.56 15.85 23.43
N SER A 268 -14.24 15.86 23.67
CA SER A 268 -13.28 16.44 22.72
C SER A 268 -11.99 15.62 22.50
N LYS A 269 -12.07 14.29 22.41
CA LYS A 269 -10.90 13.49 21.97
C LYS A 269 -10.61 13.73 20.49
N SER A 270 -9.43 14.25 20.17
CA SER A 270 -9.00 14.47 18.80
C SER A 270 -8.60 13.15 18.12
N TRP A 271 -8.49 13.14 16.78
CA TRP A 271 -8.05 11.94 16.05
C TRP A 271 -6.66 11.47 16.51
N GLU A 272 -5.77 12.38 16.93
CA GLU A 272 -4.44 12.05 17.44
C GLU A 272 -4.48 11.22 18.74
N ASP A 273 -5.53 11.36 19.54
CA ASP A 273 -5.69 10.68 20.84
C ASP A 273 -6.29 9.28 20.73
N ILE A 274 -6.99 9.01 19.63
CA ILE A 274 -7.72 7.75 19.41
C ILE A 274 -7.09 6.90 18.30
N THR A 275 -5.91 7.28 17.82
CA THR A 275 -5.17 6.57 16.77
C THR A 275 -3.70 6.43 17.13
N SER A 276 -3.01 5.50 16.50
CA SER A 276 -1.57 5.32 16.73
C SER A 276 -0.82 4.87 15.48
N ALA A 277 0.51 4.88 15.59
CA ALA A 277 1.37 4.12 14.69
C ALA A 277 1.25 2.61 14.97
N ASN A 278 1.98 1.82 14.19
CA ASN A 278 1.73 0.39 14.06
C ASN A 278 2.56 -0.49 15.01
N SER A 279 3.48 0.05 15.81
CA SER A 279 4.34 -0.77 16.68
C SER A 279 3.53 -1.35 17.84
N LEU A 280 3.88 -2.55 18.32
CA LEU A 280 3.18 -3.19 19.45
C LEU A 280 3.10 -2.23 20.65
N ALA A 281 4.19 -1.54 20.97
CA ALA A 281 4.22 -0.53 22.02
C ALA A 281 3.22 0.62 21.81
N ASP A 282 3.12 1.17 20.59
CA ASP A 282 2.18 2.26 20.30
C ASP A 282 0.72 1.76 20.35
N VAL A 283 0.47 0.55 19.85
CA VAL A 283 -0.86 -0.08 19.82
C VAL A 283 -1.31 -0.49 21.23
N ALA A 284 -0.41 -1.05 22.03
CA ALA A 284 -0.65 -1.43 23.43
C ALA A 284 -0.91 -0.21 24.31
N ARG A 285 -0.17 0.87 24.11
CA ARG A 285 -0.44 2.15 24.79
C ARG A 285 -1.84 2.67 24.45
N LEU A 286 -2.22 2.68 23.17
CA LEU A 286 -3.52 3.17 22.72
C LEU A 286 -4.70 2.34 23.27
N HIS A 287 -4.63 1.02 23.13
CA HIS A 287 -5.78 0.14 23.40
C HIS A 287 -5.82 -0.39 24.84
N CYS A 288 -4.67 -0.51 25.49
CA CYS A 288 -4.54 -1.14 26.80
C CYS A 288 -3.93 -0.21 27.86
N GLY A 289 -3.41 0.97 27.48
CA GLY A 289 -2.69 1.86 28.42
C GLY A 289 -1.37 1.27 28.92
N ILE A 290 -0.78 0.32 28.18
CA ILE A 290 0.44 -0.38 28.58
C ILE A 290 1.64 0.31 27.93
N ASP A 291 2.60 0.74 28.75
CA ASP A 291 3.90 1.21 28.29
C ASP A 291 4.89 0.03 28.21
N MET A 292 5.54 -0.11 27.06
CA MET A 292 6.49 -1.19 26.78
C MET A 292 7.90 -0.64 26.61
N GLU A 293 8.87 -1.33 27.22
CA GLU A 293 10.28 -1.01 27.11
C GLU A 293 10.86 -1.54 25.79
N LYS A 294 11.65 -0.71 25.09
CA LYS A 294 12.15 -1.00 23.73
C LYS A 294 13.62 -1.43 23.67
N ALA A 295 14.32 -1.42 24.81
CA ALA A 295 15.77 -1.58 24.83
C ALA A 295 16.21 -3.03 24.60
N VAL A 296 15.58 -3.98 25.30
CA VAL A 296 15.95 -5.42 25.34
C VAL A 296 15.98 -6.07 23.95
N ARG A 297 15.04 -5.70 23.07
CA ARG A 297 15.01 -6.23 21.70
C ARG A 297 16.28 -5.95 20.89
N ASN A 298 16.94 -4.81 21.14
CA ASN A 298 18.13 -4.45 20.37
C ASN A 298 19.29 -5.41 20.63
N ASP A 299 19.29 -6.11 21.76
CA ASP A 299 20.34 -7.05 22.13
C ASP A 299 20.42 -8.21 21.13
N PHE A 300 19.29 -8.68 20.59
CA PHE A 300 19.28 -9.70 19.52
C PHE A 300 19.94 -9.23 18.20
N MET A 301 20.12 -7.93 18.02
CA MET A 301 20.78 -7.33 16.86
C MET A 301 22.27 -7.05 17.10
N THR A 302 22.69 -6.88 18.36
CA THR A 302 24.03 -6.39 18.70
C THR A 302 24.88 -7.35 19.54
N CYS A 303 24.24 -8.18 20.36
CA CYS A 303 24.92 -9.11 21.24
C CYS A 303 25.30 -10.41 20.52
N SER A 304 26.29 -11.09 21.08
CA SER A 304 26.72 -12.42 20.67
C SER A 304 25.76 -13.52 21.17
N PRO A 305 25.71 -14.69 20.53
CA PRO A 305 24.88 -15.81 20.98
C PRO A 305 25.19 -16.25 22.41
N GLN A 306 26.44 -16.09 22.85
CA GLN A 306 26.86 -16.40 24.22
C GLN A 306 26.22 -15.43 25.24
N GLU A 307 26.23 -14.13 24.97
CA GLU A 307 25.61 -13.13 25.85
C GLU A 307 24.08 -13.34 25.94
N ILE A 308 23.44 -13.67 24.82
CA ILE A 308 22.00 -14.02 24.81
C ILE A 308 21.74 -15.28 25.64
N ARG A 309 22.60 -16.29 25.52
CA ARG A 309 22.51 -17.54 26.30
C ARG A 309 22.64 -17.31 27.81
N GLU A 310 23.58 -16.46 28.21
CA GLU A 310 23.82 -16.13 29.63
C GLU A 310 22.60 -15.39 30.25
N GLY A 311 21.87 -14.60 29.46
CA GLY A 311 20.67 -13.86 29.88
C GLY A 311 19.33 -14.52 29.52
N LEU A 312 19.29 -15.81 29.19
CA LEU A 312 18.11 -16.47 28.60
C LEU A 312 16.81 -16.32 29.39
N GLN A 313 16.87 -16.29 30.73
CA GLN A 313 15.69 -16.08 31.58
C GLN A 313 15.03 -14.73 31.31
N ASP A 314 15.82 -13.66 31.21
CA ASP A 314 15.33 -12.31 31.02
C ASP A 314 14.74 -12.13 29.62
N TYR A 315 15.39 -12.71 28.61
CA TYR A 315 14.87 -12.70 27.24
C TYR A 315 13.59 -13.52 27.07
N LEU A 316 13.45 -14.65 27.76
CA LEU A 316 12.20 -15.42 27.77
C LEU A 316 11.07 -14.67 28.48
N ASN A 317 11.36 -13.98 29.58
CA ASN A 317 10.40 -13.09 30.24
C ASN A 317 9.98 -11.93 29.33
N TYR A 318 10.91 -11.33 28.62
CA TYR A 318 10.64 -10.31 27.60
C TYR A 318 9.69 -10.85 26.51
N CYS A 319 10.01 -11.99 25.90
CA CYS A 319 9.18 -12.61 24.87
C CYS A 319 7.78 -12.98 25.40
N ALA A 320 7.71 -13.52 26.62
CA ALA A 320 6.44 -13.84 27.26
C ALA A 320 5.59 -12.59 27.55
N ASN A 321 6.21 -11.48 27.92
CA ASN A 321 5.53 -10.20 28.08
C ASN A 321 4.97 -9.69 26.74
N ASP A 322 5.73 -9.77 25.65
CA ASP A 322 5.27 -9.39 24.31
C ASP A 322 4.06 -10.23 23.86
N VAL A 323 4.09 -11.55 24.12
CA VAL A 323 2.94 -12.45 23.88
C VAL A 323 1.72 -12.08 24.73
N SER A 324 1.92 -11.80 26.03
CA SER A 324 0.86 -11.41 26.96
C SER A 324 0.21 -10.08 26.56
N VAL A 325 1.02 -9.07 26.20
CA VAL A 325 0.53 -7.77 25.72
C VAL A 325 -0.19 -7.94 24.38
N THR A 326 0.32 -8.78 23.48
CA THR A 326 -0.32 -9.09 22.20
C THR A 326 -1.71 -9.70 22.41
N HIS A 327 -1.89 -10.61 23.37
CA HIS A 327 -3.23 -11.15 23.71
C HIS A 327 -4.18 -10.06 24.22
N ARG A 328 -3.71 -9.17 25.09
CA ARG A 328 -4.52 -8.05 25.61
C ARG A 328 -4.95 -7.08 24.52
N VAL A 329 -4.02 -6.74 23.61
CA VAL A 329 -4.32 -5.92 22.42
C VAL A 329 -5.33 -6.65 21.54
N TYR A 330 -5.09 -7.93 21.22
CA TYR A 330 -5.99 -8.76 20.41
C TYR A 330 -7.42 -8.75 20.93
N ALA A 331 -7.61 -8.93 22.25
CA ALA A 331 -8.91 -8.92 22.91
C ALA A 331 -9.67 -7.59 22.77
N LYS A 332 -8.96 -6.48 22.52
CA LYS A 332 -9.56 -5.16 22.23
C LYS A 332 -9.80 -4.93 20.74
N VAL A 333 -8.85 -5.30 19.87
CA VAL A 333 -8.90 -4.95 18.45
C VAL A 333 -9.79 -5.87 17.61
N LEU A 334 -9.91 -7.16 17.94
CA LEU A 334 -10.73 -8.08 17.15
C LEU A 334 -12.22 -7.68 17.15
N PRO A 335 -12.86 -7.37 18.30
CA PRO A 335 -14.26 -6.94 18.30
C PRO A 335 -14.49 -5.66 17.49
N GLU A 336 -13.60 -4.67 17.60
CA GLU A 336 -13.67 -3.42 16.83
C GLU A 336 -13.49 -3.66 15.32
N PHE A 337 -12.62 -4.59 14.95
CA PHE A 337 -12.44 -5.02 13.56
C PHE A 337 -13.70 -5.67 13.01
N LEU A 338 -14.30 -6.62 13.73
CA LEU A 338 -15.52 -7.29 13.29
C LEU A 338 -16.71 -6.32 13.20
N GLN A 339 -16.74 -5.26 14.01
CA GLN A 339 -17.73 -4.19 13.87
C GLN A 339 -17.49 -3.34 12.62
N SER A 340 -16.22 -3.02 12.33
CA SER A 340 -15.84 -2.18 11.19
C SER A 340 -15.88 -2.94 9.85
N CYS A 341 -15.66 -4.26 9.88
CA CYS A 341 -15.69 -5.17 8.75
C CYS A 341 -16.68 -6.31 9.06
N PRO A 342 -18.00 -6.06 8.93
CA PRO A 342 -19.05 -6.94 9.47
C PRO A 342 -19.24 -8.24 8.69
N THR A 343 -18.70 -8.35 7.49
CA THR A 343 -18.90 -9.53 6.64
C THR A 343 -17.88 -10.63 6.96
N PRO A 344 -18.33 -11.91 7.02
CA PRO A 344 -17.42 -13.03 7.22
C PRO A 344 -16.41 -13.17 6.07
N VAL A 345 -16.77 -12.72 4.87
CA VAL A 345 -15.89 -12.66 3.69
C VAL A 345 -14.60 -11.89 3.98
N SER A 346 -14.68 -10.75 4.66
CA SER A 346 -13.48 -9.95 4.97
C SER A 346 -12.55 -10.67 5.94
N PHE A 347 -13.12 -11.38 6.92
CA PHE A 347 -12.34 -12.18 7.87
C PHE A 347 -11.67 -13.37 7.15
N SER A 348 -12.39 -14.12 6.32
CA SER A 348 -11.80 -15.22 5.54
C SER A 348 -10.72 -14.76 4.58
N GLY A 349 -10.94 -13.63 3.91
CA GLY A 349 -9.98 -13.04 2.97
C GLY A 349 -8.62 -12.79 3.62
N ILE A 350 -8.60 -12.15 4.80
CA ILE A 350 -7.32 -11.90 5.50
C ILE A 350 -6.63 -13.18 5.97
N LEU A 351 -7.38 -14.22 6.36
CA LEU A 351 -6.79 -15.49 6.78
C LEU A 351 -6.05 -16.16 5.61
N THR A 352 -6.67 -16.21 4.42
CA THR A 352 -6.07 -16.82 3.24
C THR A 352 -4.91 -15.98 2.69
N MET A 353 -5.04 -14.65 2.69
CA MET A 353 -3.94 -13.76 2.31
C MET A 353 -2.71 -13.92 3.21
N GLY A 354 -2.91 -14.16 4.51
CA GLY A 354 -1.83 -14.41 5.47
C GLY A 354 -1.08 -15.74 5.25
N SER A 355 -1.62 -16.64 4.43
CA SER A 355 -1.06 -17.97 4.13
C SER A 355 -0.28 -18.03 2.80
N SER A 356 0.07 -16.90 2.20
CA SER A 356 0.85 -16.83 0.95
C SER A 356 2.19 -17.58 1.03
N PHE A 357 2.64 -18.15 -0.08
CA PHE A 357 3.93 -18.84 -0.20
C PHE A 357 4.44 -18.75 -1.64
N LEU A 358 5.75 -18.84 -1.85
CA LEU A 358 6.37 -18.72 -3.16
C LEU A 358 7.37 -19.86 -3.39
N PRO A 359 7.07 -20.83 -4.28
CA PRO A 359 8.02 -21.86 -4.64
C PRO A 359 9.16 -21.29 -5.50
N VAL A 360 10.39 -21.72 -5.23
CA VAL A 360 11.61 -21.34 -5.95
C VAL A 360 12.47 -22.58 -6.19
N ASN A 361 13.41 -22.47 -7.13
CA ASN A 361 14.38 -23.51 -7.44
C ASN A 361 15.82 -22.97 -7.43
N GLN A 362 16.79 -23.75 -7.91
CA GLN A 362 18.20 -23.33 -8.01
C GLN A 362 18.40 -21.99 -8.76
N GLY A 363 17.48 -21.62 -9.65
CA GLY A 363 17.48 -20.35 -10.38
C GLY A 363 17.48 -19.12 -9.46
N TRP A 364 16.94 -19.23 -8.24
CA TRP A 364 17.02 -18.15 -7.24
C TRP A 364 18.48 -17.79 -6.90
N GLN A 365 19.33 -18.79 -6.67
CA GLN A 365 20.73 -18.56 -6.32
C GLN A 365 21.48 -17.95 -7.52
N SER A 366 21.27 -18.50 -8.71
CA SER A 366 21.85 -17.97 -9.94
C SER A 366 21.41 -16.54 -10.23
N TYR A 367 20.14 -16.19 -9.96
CA TYR A 367 19.63 -14.84 -10.11
C TYR A 367 20.34 -13.84 -9.19
N LEU A 368 20.49 -14.17 -7.91
CA LEU A 368 21.20 -13.30 -6.95
C LEU A 368 22.65 -13.05 -7.39
N GLU A 369 23.35 -14.12 -7.79
CA GLU A 369 24.73 -14.04 -8.25
C GLU A 369 24.85 -13.24 -9.55
N ASN A 370 23.98 -13.50 -10.53
CA ASN A 370 23.99 -12.82 -11.82
C ASN A 370 23.65 -11.34 -11.68
N ALA A 371 22.59 -10.99 -10.94
CA ALA A 371 22.19 -9.61 -10.71
C ALA A 371 23.27 -8.82 -9.98
N GLU A 372 23.87 -9.41 -8.93
CA GLU A 372 24.95 -8.76 -8.19
C GLU A 372 26.23 -8.61 -9.03
N ARG A 373 26.60 -9.65 -9.80
CA ARG A 373 27.76 -9.59 -10.69
C ARG A 373 27.57 -8.53 -11.78
N THR A 374 26.42 -8.52 -12.46
CA THR A 374 26.12 -7.52 -13.49
C THR A 374 26.13 -6.10 -12.92
N TYR A 375 25.53 -5.90 -11.74
CA TYR A 375 25.58 -4.62 -11.05
C TYR A 375 27.02 -4.17 -10.76
N ARG A 376 27.84 -5.04 -10.14
CA ARG A 376 29.23 -4.72 -9.81
C ARG A 376 30.06 -4.42 -11.05
N ASN A 377 29.92 -5.21 -12.12
CA ASN A 377 30.64 -4.98 -13.37
C ASN A 377 30.31 -3.60 -13.97
N LEU A 378 29.03 -3.22 -13.97
CA LEU A 378 28.59 -1.92 -14.47
C LEU A 378 29.08 -0.76 -13.57
N ASP A 379 28.99 -0.92 -12.25
CA ASP A 379 29.43 0.08 -11.26
C ASP A 379 30.95 0.29 -11.30
N GLU A 380 31.73 -0.79 -11.32
CA GLU A 380 33.19 -0.75 -11.43
C GLU A 380 33.65 -0.14 -12.75
N GLY A 381 32.99 -0.45 -13.86
CA GLY A 381 33.29 0.13 -15.16
C GLY A 381 33.18 1.66 -15.16
N VAL A 382 32.09 2.19 -14.62
CA VAL A 382 31.87 3.64 -14.52
C VAL A 382 32.84 4.29 -13.54
N LYS A 383 33.08 3.67 -12.37
CA LYS A 383 34.04 4.15 -11.38
C LYS A 383 35.45 4.23 -11.95
N LYS A 384 35.90 3.18 -12.63
CA LYS A 384 37.22 3.14 -13.28
C LYS A 384 37.37 4.31 -14.25
N ARG A 385 36.37 4.53 -15.11
CA ARG A 385 36.42 5.64 -16.08
C ARG A 385 36.42 7.02 -15.41
N LEU A 386 35.62 7.21 -14.37
CA LEU A 386 35.63 8.45 -13.59
C LEU A 386 36.98 8.69 -12.91
N VAL A 387 37.64 7.64 -12.41
CA VAL A 387 38.99 7.73 -11.83
C VAL A 387 40.02 8.09 -12.90
N GLU A 388 39.95 7.49 -14.10
CA GLU A 388 40.80 7.88 -15.24
C GLU A 388 40.66 9.38 -15.56
N LEU A 389 39.43 9.88 -15.69
CA LEU A 389 39.15 11.30 -15.93
C LEU A 389 39.66 12.20 -14.78
N ALA A 390 39.55 11.76 -13.53
CA ALA A 390 40.06 12.49 -12.38
C ALA A 390 41.60 12.55 -12.39
N VAL A 391 42.28 11.46 -12.77
CA VAL A 391 43.74 11.41 -12.89
C VAL A 391 44.22 12.29 -14.04
N GLU A 392 43.56 12.23 -15.20
CA GLU A 392 43.83 13.10 -16.35
C GLU A 392 43.65 14.57 -15.99
N ALA A 393 42.52 14.93 -15.36
CA ALA A 393 42.27 16.29 -14.89
C ALA A 393 43.36 16.76 -13.93
N LYS A 394 43.67 15.97 -12.90
CA LYS A 394 44.75 16.27 -11.95
C LYS A 394 46.08 16.57 -12.64
N GLY A 395 46.44 15.82 -13.68
CA GLY A 395 47.66 16.03 -14.46
C GLY A 395 47.77 17.44 -15.07
N MET A 396 46.63 18.08 -15.34
CA MET A 396 46.59 19.46 -15.87
C MET A 396 47.08 20.51 -14.86
N MET A 397 47.31 20.15 -13.59
CA MET A 397 47.92 21.07 -12.62
C MET A 397 49.34 21.48 -13.02
N GLU A 398 50.08 20.63 -13.73
CA GLU A 398 51.47 20.88 -14.12
C GLU A 398 51.61 21.95 -15.22
N ASN A 399 50.63 22.03 -16.13
CA ASN A 399 50.62 22.95 -17.27
C ASN A 399 49.55 24.05 -17.16
N GLU A 400 48.86 24.13 -16.01
CA GLU A 400 47.73 25.03 -15.75
C GLU A 400 46.57 24.94 -16.77
N GLY A 401 46.49 23.89 -17.59
CA GLY A 401 45.49 23.74 -18.65
C GLY A 401 44.05 23.67 -18.16
N TRP A 402 43.85 23.42 -16.87
CA TRP A 402 42.54 23.44 -16.22
C TRP A 402 41.89 24.84 -16.18
N LYS A 403 42.67 25.93 -16.31
CA LYS A 403 42.16 27.31 -16.30
C LYS A 403 41.30 27.62 -17.53
N ASP A 404 41.65 27.01 -18.66
CA ASP A 404 40.96 27.18 -19.94
C ASP A 404 39.74 26.24 -20.09
N ASP A 405 39.65 25.19 -19.27
CA ASP A 405 38.54 24.24 -19.26
C ASP A 405 37.36 24.78 -18.41
N VAL A 406 36.22 25.00 -19.07
CA VAL A 406 35.03 25.62 -18.48
C VAL A 406 34.47 24.82 -17.28
N TRP A 407 34.62 23.50 -17.28
CA TRP A 407 34.13 22.63 -16.22
C TRP A 407 35.16 22.47 -15.11
N LEU A 408 36.40 22.14 -15.48
CA LEU A 408 37.43 21.80 -14.50
C LEU A 408 37.88 23.01 -13.69
N ARG A 409 37.82 24.24 -14.24
CA ARG A 409 38.12 25.48 -13.49
C ARG A 409 37.21 25.73 -12.28
N GLN A 410 36.07 25.05 -12.20
CA GLN A 410 35.15 25.12 -11.05
C GLN A 410 35.63 24.32 -9.83
N LEU A 411 36.61 23.44 -10.01
CA LEU A 411 37.16 22.62 -8.92
C LEU A 411 38.17 23.42 -8.07
N ASP A 412 38.40 22.99 -6.83
CA ASP A 412 39.34 23.63 -5.92
C ASP A 412 40.79 23.19 -6.20
N TRP A 413 41.48 23.93 -7.05
CA TRP A 413 42.87 23.67 -7.47
C TRP A 413 43.94 24.10 -6.47
N THR A 414 43.56 24.51 -5.25
CA THR A 414 44.53 24.92 -4.21
C THR A 414 45.53 23.80 -3.93
N PRO A 415 46.86 24.02 -4.07
CA PRO A 415 47.86 22.98 -3.84
C PRO A 415 47.83 22.46 -2.40
N LYS A 416 47.80 21.14 -2.22
CA LYS A 416 47.92 20.44 -0.94
C LYS A 416 49.01 19.39 -1.01
N VAL A 417 49.84 19.33 0.02
CA VAL A 417 50.93 18.35 0.11
C VAL A 417 50.38 17.02 0.61
N ALA A 418 50.51 15.96 -0.19
CA ALA A 418 50.01 14.63 0.14
C ALA A 418 51.00 13.86 1.04
N GLY A 419 50.87 14.02 2.35
CA GLY A 419 51.65 13.25 3.34
C GLY A 419 53.17 13.44 3.24
N LYS A 420 53.95 12.39 3.55
CA LYS A 420 55.42 12.40 3.56
C LYS A 420 56.06 12.42 2.15
N SER A 421 55.27 12.26 1.08
CA SER A 421 55.75 12.03 -0.29
C SER A 421 56.23 13.30 -1.03
N ARG A 422 56.01 14.50 -0.46
CA ARG A 422 56.25 15.82 -1.09
C ARG A 422 55.50 16.04 -2.42
N VAL A 423 54.58 15.16 -2.81
CA VAL A 423 53.75 15.33 -4.01
C VAL A 423 52.64 16.35 -3.74
N MET A 424 52.47 17.33 -4.63
CA MET A 424 51.41 18.32 -4.55
C MET A 424 50.21 17.89 -5.38
N TRP A 425 49.03 17.80 -4.75
CA TRP A 425 47.76 17.53 -5.42
C TRP A 425 46.82 18.73 -5.26
N PRO A 426 45.91 18.98 -6.21
CA PRO A 426 44.86 19.96 -5.99
C PRO A 426 43.94 19.49 -4.86
N LYS A 427 43.43 20.45 -4.08
CA LYS A 427 42.61 20.17 -2.90
C LYS A 427 41.41 19.28 -3.20
N TRP A 428 40.73 19.47 -4.33
CA TRP A 428 39.61 18.62 -4.73
C TRP A 428 40.02 17.14 -4.87
N TYR A 429 41.19 16.85 -5.43
CA TYR A 429 41.68 15.47 -5.62
C TYR A 429 42.21 14.88 -4.31
N TRP A 430 42.86 15.70 -3.49
CA TRP A 430 43.24 15.31 -2.14
C TRP A 430 42.02 14.91 -1.31
N ASP A 431 40.92 15.66 -1.42
CA ASP A 431 39.67 15.39 -0.70
C ASP A 431 39.03 14.03 -1.08
N LEU A 432 39.21 13.56 -2.32
CA LEU A 432 38.75 12.23 -2.77
C LEU A 432 39.67 11.09 -2.33
N SER A 433 40.95 11.39 -2.09
CA SER A 433 42.00 10.39 -1.85
C SER A 433 42.48 10.34 -0.41
N ARG A 434 41.77 11.03 0.50
CA ARG A 434 42.07 11.07 1.93
C ARG A 434 42.11 9.63 2.49
N PRO A 435 43.10 9.29 3.33
CA PRO A 435 43.17 7.97 3.95
C PRO A 435 41.87 7.61 4.69
N ARG A 436 41.37 6.40 4.48
CA ARG A 436 40.18 5.86 5.16
C ARG A 436 40.52 4.53 5.82
N LYS A 437 39.77 4.21 6.87
CA LYS A 437 39.81 2.90 7.52
C LYS A 437 39.47 1.84 6.47
N ASP A 438 40.27 0.77 6.40
CA ASP A 438 40.09 -0.40 5.53
C ASP A 438 40.35 -0.20 4.01
N PHE A 439 40.87 0.95 3.59
CA PHE A 439 41.27 1.20 2.19
C PHE A 439 42.77 1.51 2.07
N PRO A 440 43.47 1.03 1.01
CA PRO A 440 44.86 1.42 0.75
C PRO A 440 45.01 2.96 0.66
N PRO A 441 46.06 3.56 1.25
CA PRO A 441 46.32 4.99 1.13
C PRO A 441 46.39 5.44 -0.34
N GLY A 442 45.68 6.52 -0.69
CA GLY A 442 45.62 7.04 -2.07
C GLY A 442 44.51 6.46 -2.94
N THR A 443 43.64 5.60 -2.39
CA THR A 443 42.42 5.15 -3.08
C THR A 443 41.50 6.35 -3.34
N VAL A 444 41.10 6.54 -4.60
CA VAL A 444 40.19 7.62 -5.00
C VAL A 444 38.75 7.16 -4.81
N ASP A 445 38.04 7.77 -3.86
CA ASP A 445 36.60 7.51 -3.65
C ASP A 445 35.74 8.40 -4.57
N LEU A 446 35.44 7.88 -5.75
CA LEU A 446 34.67 8.58 -6.77
C LEU A 446 33.53 7.71 -7.27
N THR A 447 32.32 8.26 -7.23
CA THR A 447 31.09 7.61 -7.71
C THR A 447 30.31 8.56 -8.61
N PRO A 448 29.35 8.07 -9.42
CA PRO A 448 28.44 8.96 -10.17
C PRO A 448 27.61 9.89 -9.29
N ARG A 449 27.52 9.64 -7.98
CA ARG A 449 26.80 10.49 -7.02
C ARG A 449 27.68 11.59 -6.42
N THR A 450 28.99 11.51 -6.58
CA THR A 450 29.92 12.52 -6.07
C THR A 450 29.70 13.83 -6.83
N ARG A 451 29.63 14.96 -6.11
CA ARG A 451 29.30 16.29 -6.69
C ARG A 451 30.20 16.71 -7.85
N ILE A 452 31.45 16.27 -7.88
CA ILE A 452 32.39 16.62 -8.96
C ILE A 452 32.22 15.78 -10.23
N ALA A 453 31.50 14.65 -10.17
CA ALA A 453 31.37 13.73 -11.30
C ALA A 453 30.76 14.40 -12.55
N PRO A 454 29.72 15.24 -12.45
CA PRO A 454 29.22 16.01 -13.61
C PRO A 454 30.26 16.95 -14.25
N LEU A 455 31.21 17.47 -13.47
CA LEU A 455 32.27 18.35 -13.97
C LEU A 455 33.37 17.54 -14.67
N LEU A 456 33.77 16.40 -14.08
CA LEU A 456 34.73 15.49 -14.70
C LEU A 456 34.20 14.91 -16.03
N LEU A 457 32.88 14.67 -16.10
CA LEU A 457 32.18 14.23 -17.31
C LEU A 457 31.86 15.39 -18.27
N ARG A 458 32.23 16.64 -17.94
CA ARG A 458 31.98 17.83 -18.76
C ARG A 458 30.53 17.94 -19.27
N LEU A 459 29.56 17.74 -18.39
CA LEU A 459 28.15 17.72 -18.79
C LEU A 459 27.67 19.07 -19.33
N SER A 460 26.81 19.01 -20.34
CA SER A 460 26.14 20.17 -20.96
C SER A 460 24.63 19.96 -21.03
N TRP A 461 23.87 21.04 -20.88
CA TRP A 461 22.43 21.10 -21.11
C TRP A 461 22.13 21.89 -22.38
N GLN A 462 21.62 21.25 -23.42
CA GLN A 462 21.42 21.82 -24.75
C GLN A 462 22.71 22.47 -25.27
N ASP A 463 23.83 21.74 -25.15
CA ASP A 463 25.19 22.18 -25.46
C ASP A 463 25.75 23.32 -24.60
N TRP A 464 25.00 23.79 -23.59
CA TRP A 464 25.47 24.78 -22.62
C TRP A 464 26.13 24.13 -21.40
N PRO A 465 27.35 24.56 -21.01
CA PRO A 465 28.09 23.94 -19.92
C PRO A 465 27.37 24.07 -18.58
N LEU A 466 27.40 22.99 -17.78
CA LEU A 466 26.85 22.98 -16.42
C LEU A 466 27.78 23.67 -15.41
N PHE A 467 27.15 24.37 -14.46
CA PHE A 467 27.78 25.01 -13.30
C PHE A 467 27.04 24.65 -12.02
N HIS A 468 27.78 24.47 -10.93
CA HIS A 468 27.19 24.24 -9.62
C HIS A 468 27.23 25.53 -8.77
N SER A 469 26.04 26.01 -8.39
CA SER A 469 25.85 27.11 -7.44
C SER A 469 25.48 26.56 -6.06
N ARG A 470 25.99 27.19 -5.00
CA ARG A 470 25.60 26.88 -3.63
C ARG A 470 24.15 27.27 -3.34
N GLU A 471 23.70 28.38 -3.92
CA GLU A 471 22.34 28.92 -3.75
C GLU A 471 21.30 28.14 -4.58
N HIS A 472 21.58 27.94 -5.87
CA HIS A 472 20.60 27.43 -6.84
C HIS A 472 20.80 25.96 -7.26
N GLY A 473 21.87 25.30 -6.79
CA GLY A 473 22.23 23.95 -7.19
C GLY A 473 22.82 23.90 -8.61
N TRP A 474 22.46 22.89 -9.42
CA TRP A 474 22.95 22.79 -10.79
C TRP A 474 22.26 23.78 -11.73
N THR A 475 23.08 24.49 -12.52
CA THR A 475 22.69 25.52 -13.48
C THR A 475 23.40 25.29 -14.81
N PHE A 476 22.94 25.92 -15.89
CA PHE A 476 23.65 25.95 -17.18
C PHE A 476 23.86 27.40 -17.63
N ARG A 477 25.00 27.65 -18.29
CA ARG A 477 25.45 28.98 -18.68
C ARG A 477 25.23 29.22 -20.17
N VAL A 478 24.44 30.23 -20.50
CA VAL A 478 24.21 30.71 -21.87
C VAL A 478 25.11 31.90 -22.17
N SER A 479 25.72 31.90 -23.36
CA SER A 479 26.60 32.98 -23.79
C SER A 479 25.87 34.33 -23.97
N PRO A 480 26.57 35.46 -23.77
CA PRO A 480 25.97 36.79 -23.92
C PRO A 480 25.43 37.01 -25.35
N GLY A 481 24.31 37.73 -25.46
CA GLY A 481 23.74 38.13 -26.76
C GLY A 481 22.97 37.04 -27.51
N ILE A 482 22.84 35.83 -26.97
CA ILE A 482 22.02 34.76 -27.56
C ILE A 482 20.60 34.82 -26.99
N ALA A 483 19.60 34.96 -27.87
CA ALA A 483 18.20 34.88 -27.52
C ALA A 483 17.80 33.41 -27.25
N PHE A 484 18.11 32.92 -26.06
CA PHE A 484 17.77 31.57 -25.63
C PHE A 484 16.32 31.52 -25.11
N LYS A 485 15.47 30.74 -25.79
CA LYS A 485 14.06 30.58 -25.40
C LYS A 485 13.95 29.51 -24.32
N THR A 486 13.71 29.93 -23.08
CA THR A 486 13.43 29.04 -21.96
C THR A 486 12.32 29.60 -21.09
N ARG A 487 11.70 28.73 -20.30
CA ARG A 487 10.69 29.08 -19.28
C ARG A 487 11.32 29.58 -18.00
N GLN A 488 12.56 29.21 -17.77
CA GLN A 488 13.26 29.46 -16.53
C GLN A 488 13.66 30.92 -16.45
N ALA A 489 13.45 31.52 -15.28
CA ALA A 489 13.92 32.86 -15.03
C ALA A 489 15.47 32.90 -15.03
N PRO A 490 16.08 33.96 -15.59
CA PRO A 490 17.49 34.25 -15.39
C PRO A 490 17.83 34.33 -13.91
N LEU A 491 18.96 33.74 -13.52
CA LEU A 491 19.41 33.71 -12.13
C LEU A 491 20.33 34.88 -11.78
N THR A 492 20.23 35.32 -10.53
CA THR A 492 21.23 36.16 -9.85
C THR A 492 21.84 35.39 -8.69
N PHE A 493 23.10 35.68 -8.38
CA PHE A 493 23.86 34.99 -7.33
C PHE A 493 24.20 35.97 -6.21
N HIS A 494 23.90 35.59 -4.97
CA HIS A 494 24.13 36.42 -3.78
C HIS A 494 24.99 35.73 -2.71
N HIS A 495 25.15 34.41 -2.81
CA HIS A 495 25.94 33.64 -1.86
C HIS A 495 27.46 33.87 -2.05
N PRO A 496 28.27 34.04 -0.98
CA PRO A 496 29.73 34.30 -1.10
C PRO A 496 30.51 33.24 -1.88
N THR A 497 30.13 31.96 -1.74
CA THR A 497 30.74 30.85 -2.52
C THR A 497 30.44 30.92 -4.02
N ASP A 498 29.47 31.72 -4.45
CA ASP A 498 29.06 31.88 -5.85
C ASP A 498 29.59 33.20 -6.45
N GLU A 499 30.51 33.91 -5.79
CA GLU A 499 31.13 35.18 -6.26
C GLU A 499 31.68 35.08 -7.68
N VAL A 500 32.29 33.93 -8.05
CA VAL A 500 32.79 33.70 -9.41
C VAL A 500 31.64 33.68 -10.43
N LEU A 501 30.50 33.07 -10.10
CA LEU A 501 29.32 33.08 -10.97
C LEU A 501 28.70 34.47 -11.07
N GLN A 502 28.69 35.20 -9.95
CA GLN A 502 28.24 36.59 -9.92
C GLN A 502 29.09 37.48 -10.82
N ALA A 503 30.42 37.33 -10.80
CA ALA A 503 31.34 38.05 -11.67
C ALA A 503 31.10 37.73 -13.16
N LEU A 504 30.86 36.46 -13.51
CA LEU A 504 30.52 36.06 -14.89
C LEU A 504 29.22 36.71 -15.40
N VAL A 505 28.24 36.94 -14.51
CA VAL A 505 26.99 37.65 -14.86
C VAL A 505 27.24 39.15 -15.02
N LEU A 506 27.90 39.77 -14.04
CA LEU A 506 28.05 41.24 -13.98
C LEU A 506 29.09 41.79 -14.96
N HIS A 507 30.20 41.09 -15.17
CA HIS A 507 31.32 41.58 -15.96
C HIS A 507 31.37 40.99 -17.36
N ASP A 508 31.06 39.70 -17.50
CA ASP A 508 31.17 38.99 -18.78
C ASP A 508 29.82 38.85 -19.51
N GLY A 509 28.72 39.28 -18.90
CA GLY A 509 27.38 39.31 -19.51
C GLY A 509 26.73 37.95 -19.73
N PHE A 510 27.22 36.88 -19.07
CA PHE A 510 26.63 35.55 -19.16
C PHE A 510 25.27 35.51 -18.46
N VAL A 511 24.37 34.64 -18.95
CA VAL A 511 23.07 34.39 -18.32
C VAL A 511 23.00 32.95 -17.85
N PHE A 512 22.57 32.74 -16.62
CA PHE A 512 22.44 31.42 -16.01
C PHE A 512 20.98 31.05 -15.79
N TYR A 513 20.69 29.77 -15.99
CA TYR A 513 19.38 29.19 -15.73
C TYR A 513 19.52 27.93 -14.89
N LYS A 514 18.52 27.67 -14.04
CA LYS A 514 18.49 26.51 -13.15
C LYS A 514 18.15 25.24 -13.93
N LEU A 515 18.69 24.08 -13.56
CA LEU A 515 18.20 22.83 -14.17
C LEU A 515 16.75 22.55 -13.72
N PRO A 516 15.88 22.03 -14.61
CA PRO A 516 14.48 21.77 -14.27
C PRO A 516 14.34 20.67 -13.23
N HIS A 517 13.48 20.87 -12.23
CA HIS A 517 13.21 19.90 -11.16
C HIS A 517 11.75 19.42 -11.19
N LYS A 518 11.52 18.14 -10.89
CA LYS A 518 10.17 17.50 -10.93
C LYS A 518 9.14 18.16 -10.02
N ASP A 519 9.60 18.71 -8.90
CA ASP A 519 8.76 19.33 -7.85
C ASP A 519 8.57 20.85 -8.06
N GLY A 520 9.05 21.39 -9.18
CA GLY A 520 8.92 22.81 -9.54
C GLY A 520 10.22 23.60 -9.41
N GLU A 521 10.18 24.87 -9.83
CA GLU A 521 11.36 25.74 -9.99
C GLU A 521 12.04 26.12 -8.67
N SER A 522 11.30 26.12 -7.55
CA SER A 522 11.85 26.41 -6.22
C SER A 522 12.77 25.30 -5.70
N ALA A 523 12.67 24.07 -6.22
CA ALA A 523 13.46 22.93 -5.77
C ALA A 523 14.81 22.85 -6.52
N ASN A 524 15.89 22.53 -5.80
CA ASN A 524 17.23 22.41 -6.36
C ASN A 524 17.49 21.00 -6.88
N VAL A 525 18.13 20.90 -8.05
CA VAL A 525 18.63 19.62 -8.57
C VAL A 525 19.85 19.21 -7.76
N GLY A 526 19.81 18.05 -7.11
CA GLY A 526 20.93 17.52 -6.34
C GLY A 526 22.04 16.92 -7.22
N SER A 527 21.67 16.16 -8.25
CA SER A 527 22.60 15.59 -9.22
C SER A 527 21.97 15.51 -10.62
N PRO A 528 22.65 15.98 -11.68
CA PRO A 528 22.21 15.82 -13.07
C PRO A 528 22.40 14.39 -13.58
N LEU A 529 23.03 13.52 -12.79
CA LEU A 529 23.15 12.08 -13.07
C LEU A 529 22.03 11.26 -12.41
N ALA A 530 21.02 11.93 -11.82
CA ALA A 530 19.88 11.27 -11.19
C ALA A 530 18.89 10.71 -12.22
N LYS A 531 18.11 9.70 -11.81
CA LYS A 531 17.13 8.99 -12.65
C LYS A 531 16.18 9.90 -13.44
N THR A 532 15.80 11.06 -12.90
CA THR A 532 14.92 12.02 -13.57
C THR A 532 15.52 12.61 -14.85
N PHE A 533 16.84 12.56 -15.00
CA PHE A 533 17.57 13.13 -16.13
C PHE A 533 17.87 12.13 -17.27
N ASN A 534 17.54 10.85 -17.10
CA ASN A 534 17.77 9.82 -18.12
C ASN A 534 17.10 10.15 -19.45
N LYS A 535 15.86 10.68 -19.41
CA LYS A 535 15.13 11.10 -20.61
C LYS A 535 15.92 12.15 -21.40
N TYR A 536 16.47 13.13 -20.70
CA TYR A 536 17.23 14.23 -21.31
C TYR A 536 18.56 13.77 -21.90
N ALA A 537 19.18 12.73 -21.36
CA ALA A 537 20.38 12.17 -21.98
C ALA A 537 20.09 11.33 -23.24
N GLN A 538 18.91 10.70 -23.30
CA GLN A 538 18.47 9.93 -24.47
C GLN A 538 18.03 10.84 -25.62
N ASP A 539 17.34 11.94 -25.34
CA ASP A 539 16.90 12.91 -26.36
C ASP A 539 17.99 13.91 -26.78
N GLY A 540 19.18 13.83 -26.16
CA GLY A 540 20.31 14.70 -26.47
C GLY A 540 20.27 16.07 -25.80
N THR A 541 19.31 16.33 -24.90
CA THR A 541 19.26 17.54 -24.09
C THR A 541 20.39 17.60 -23.05
N LEU A 542 20.83 16.47 -22.50
CA LEU A 542 21.95 16.37 -21.55
C LEU A 542 23.09 15.56 -22.19
N THR A 543 24.22 16.21 -22.48
CA THR A 543 25.33 15.63 -23.26
C THR A 543 26.67 15.73 -22.54
N SER A 544 27.66 15.02 -23.08
CA SER A 544 29.08 15.03 -22.68
C SER A 544 29.94 14.91 -23.95
N PRO A 545 31.18 15.45 -23.98
CA PRO A 545 32.08 15.34 -25.13
C PRO A 545 32.40 13.90 -25.56
N GLY A 546 32.30 12.93 -24.66
CA GLY A 546 32.34 11.50 -25.00
C GLY A 546 31.15 10.73 -24.41
N ASP A 547 31.08 9.43 -24.71
CA ASP A 547 30.00 8.53 -24.31
C ASP A 547 30.00 8.17 -22.81
N GLU A 548 30.92 8.73 -22.01
CA GLU A 548 31.07 8.43 -20.59
C GLU A 548 29.87 8.83 -19.75
N ALA A 549 29.30 10.02 -20.00
CA ALA A 549 28.11 10.46 -19.28
C ALA A 549 26.89 9.63 -19.62
N ARG A 550 26.74 9.25 -20.89
CA ARG A 550 25.70 8.34 -21.36
C ARG A 550 25.86 6.98 -20.66
N SER A 551 27.07 6.43 -20.63
CA SER A 551 27.39 5.18 -19.94
C SER A 551 27.10 5.24 -18.43
N ALA A 552 27.42 6.36 -17.76
CA ALA A 552 27.14 6.56 -16.34
C ALA A 552 25.63 6.70 -16.04
N LEU A 553 24.89 7.40 -16.90
CA LEU A 553 23.44 7.55 -16.82
C LEU A 553 22.72 6.24 -17.14
N ASP A 554 23.17 5.51 -18.16
CA ASP A 554 22.65 4.19 -18.52
C ASP A 554 22.91 3.19 -17.40
N MET A 555 24.08 3.19 -16.79
CA MET A 555 24.35 2.38 -15.60
C MET A 555 23.41 2.76 -14.46
N ASN A 556 23.28 4.05 -14.12
CA ASN A 556 22.35 4.49 -13.08
C ASN A 556 20.90 4.10 -13.40
N ALA A 557 20.48 4.16 -14.67
CA ALA A 557 19.17 3.73 -15.13
C ALA A 557 18.98 2.23 -14.91
N GLN A 558 19.92 1.42 -15.39
CA GLN A 558 19.91 -0.04 -15.36
C GLN A 558 19.98 -0.58 -13.93
N CYS A 559 20.82 0.00 -13.09
CA CYS A 559 21.06 -0.43 -11.73
C CYS A 559 20.06 0.19 -10.73
N SER A 560 19.31 1.25 -11.09
CA SER A 560 18.42 1.95 -10.15
C SER A 560 17.44 1.03 -9.42
N TYR A 561 16.89 0.04 -10.13
CA TYR A 561 15.99 -0.94 -9.53
C TYR A 561 16.75 -1.83 -8.55
N TRP A 562 17.83 -2.49 -9.01
CA TRP A 562 18.64 -3.37 -8.16
C TRP A 562 19.15 -2.64 -6.93
N ILE A 563 19.74 -1.45 -7.03
CA ILE A 563 20.22 -0.66 -5.87
C ILE A 563 19.10 -0.45 -4.84
N SER A 564 17.88 -0.16 -5.30
CA SER A 564 16.76 0.03 -4.39
C SER A 564 16.26 -1.28 -3.78
N ALA A 565 16.34 -2.40 -4.50
CA ALA A 565 15.75 -3.70 -4.16
C ALA A 565 16.72 -4.69 -3.51
N ARG A 566 18.02 -4.52 -3.72
CA ARG A 566 19.08 -5.47 -3.41
C ARG A 566 19.03 -5.95 -1.97
N ASP A 567 18.97 -5.02 -1.00
CA ASP A 567 18.97 -5.39 0.42
C ASP A 567 17.77 -6.27 0.79
N ARG A 568 16.56 -5.89 0.34
CA ARG A 568 15.33 -6.64 0.64
C ARG A 568 15.25 -7.98 -0.10
N VAL A 569 15.84 -8.08 -1.29
CA VAL A 569 15.90 -9.31 -2.09
C VAL A 569 16.93 -10.29 -1.51
N LEU A 570 18.13 -9.81 -1.15
CA LEU A 570 19.17 -10.64 -0.54
C LEU A 570 18.77 -11.17 0.85
N LYS A 571 17.95 -10.42 1.59
CA LYS A 571 17.43 -10.82 2.91
C LYS A 571 16.22 -11.75 2.85
N GLN A 572 15.76 -12.16 1.67
CA GLN A 572 14.67 -13.14 1.60
C GLN A 572 15.15 -14.48 2.17
N MET A 573 14.37 -15.02 3.10
CA MET A 573 14.61 -16.34 3.69
C MET A 573 14.05 -17.40 2.75
N VAL A 574 14.94 -18.22 2.17
CA VAL A 574 14.56 -19.40 1.40
C VAL A 574 14.84 -20.63 2.23
N VAL A 575 13.82 -21.45 2.45
CA VAL A 575 14.00 -22.77 3.07
C VAL A 575 14.05 -23.79 1.94
N TRP A 576 15.14 -24.55 1.89
CA TRP A 576 15.38 -25.58 0.88
C TRP A 576 14.93 -26.95 1.37
N GLN A 577 14.36 -27.74 0.46
CA GLN A 577 14.10 -29.15 0.70
C GLN A 577 15.42 -29.88 0.96
N ARG A 578 15.46 -30.65 2.05
CA ARG A 578 16.67 -31.36 2.53
C ARG A 578 16.31 -32.62 3.28
N ALA A 579 17.31 -33.47 3.58
CA ALA A 579 17.09 -34.65 4.42
C ALA A 579 16.48 -34.23 5.78
N GLY A 580 15.34 -34.83 6.16
CA GLY A 580 14.59 -34.46 7.37
C GLY A 580 13.53 -33.36 7.19
N LEU A 581 13.47 -32.71 6.02
CA LEU A 581 12.44 -31.71 5.68
C LEU A 581 11.94 -31.92 4.26
N ASP A 582 10.95 -32.81 4.12
CA ASP A 582 10.23 -33.01 2.86
C ASP A 582 9.11 -31.97 2.72
N MET A 583 9.18 -31.19 1.65
CA MET A 583 8.21 -30.12 1.34
C MET A 583 7.19 -30.57 0.29
N GLY A 584 7.33 -31.77 -0.29
CA GLY A 584 6.45 -32.27 -1.35
C GLY A 584 6.62 -31.56 -2.70
N LEU A 585 7.69 -30.78 -2.90
CA LEU A 585 7.92 -30.03 -4.14
C LEU A 585 8.40 -30.92 -5.29
N GLY A 586 8.96 -32.09 -4.98
CA GLY A 586 9.78 -32.85 -5.91
C GLY A 586 11.10 -32.13 -6.22
N VAL A 587 12.13 -32.89 -6.57
CA VAL A 587 13.40 -32.32 -7.03
C VAL A 587 13.53 -32.65 -8.51
N GLY A 588 13.96 -31.67 -9.31
CA GLY A 588 14.23 -31.88 -10.74
C GLY A 588 15.18 -33.07 -10.96
N THR A 589 15.08 -33.70 -12.14
CA THR A 589 15.90 -34.87 -12.49
C THR A 589 17.37 -34.51 -12.78
N GLU A 590 17.69 -33.23 -12.88
CA GLU A 590 19.03 -32.75 -13.20
C GLU A 590 19.95 -32.73 -11.97
N PRO A 591 21.23 -33.11 -12.12
CA PRO A 591 22.21 -33.03 -11.05
C PRO A 591 22.32 -31.60 -10.49
N GLY A 592 22.17 -31.44 -9.17
CA GLY A 592 22.24 -30.12 -8.52
C GLY A 592 20.92 -29.34 -8.47
N SER A 593 19.82 -29.93 -8.95
CA SER A 593 18.48 -29.36 -8.79
C SER A 593 18.14 -29.13 -7.31
N LYS A 594 17.57 -27.97 -7.01
CA LYS A 594 17.08 -27.62 -5.68
C LYS A 594 15.64 -27.14 -5.78
N ALA A 595 14.85 -27.42 -4.75
CA ALA A 595 13.52 -26.88 -4.57
C ALA A 595 13.42 -26.25 -3.19
N GLY A 596 12.79 -25.09 -3.11
CA GLY A 596 12.61 -24.37 -1.86
C GLY A 596 11.35 -23.51 -1.88
N ILE A 597 11.00 -22.97 -0.72
CA ILE A 597 9.86 -22.08 -0.55
C ILE A 597 10.32 -20.82 0.19
N ILE A 598 9.78 -19.69 -0.25
CA ILE A 598 9.84 -18.41 0.44
C ILE A 598 8.45 -18.13 1.03
N ILE A 599 8.40 -17.72 2.29
CA ILE A 599 7.18 -17.21 2.92
C ILE A 599 7.24 -15.68 2.92
N PRO A 600 6.43 -14.98 2.11
CA PRO A 600 6.39 -13.52 2.11
C PRO A 600 5.83 -12.99 3.43
N GLN A 601 6.41 -11.92 3.96
CA GLN A 601 5.99 -11.28 5.21
C GLN A 601 4.81 -10.31 4.97
N VAL A 602 3.68 -10.86 4.52
CA VAL A 602 2.49 -10.07 4.18
C VAL A 602 1.78 -9.62 5.44
N VAL A 603 1.62 -8.31 5.57
CA VAL A 603 0.68 -7.69 6.51
C VAL A 603 -0.64 -7.51 5.76
N THR A 604 -1.66 -8.28 6.11
CA THR A 604 -2.89 -8.46 5.33
C THR A 604 -3.71 -7.18 5.22
N MET A 605 -3.65 -6.30 6.21
CA MET A 605 -4.19 -4.94 6.16
C MET A 605 -3.18 -3.92 6.68
N GLY A 606 -2.16 -3.59 5.89
CA GLY A 606 -1.06 -2.74 6.33
C GLY A 606 -1.21 -1.25 6.05
N THR A 607 -2.25 -0.85 5.32
CA THR A 607 -2.56 0.55 5.03
C THR A 607 -3.96 0.91 5.52
N VAL A 608 -4.20 2.20 5.74
CA VAL A 608 -5.55 2.69 6.13
C VAL A 608 -6.64 2.31 5.12
N THR A 609 -6.29 2.06 3.85
CA THR A 609 -7.23 1.57 2.82
C THR A 609 -7.49 0.07 2.88
N ARG A 610 -6.96 -0.62 3.90
CA ARG A 610 -6.98 -2.08 4.10
C ARG A 610 -6.16 -2.89 3.11
N ARG A 611 -5.40 -2.25 2.20
CA ARG A 611 -4.50 -2.97 1.30
C ARG A 611 -3.37 -3.64 2.07
N ALA A 612 -3.01 -4.84 1.64
CA ALA A 612 -1.85 -5.54 2.15
C ALA A 612 -0.54 -4.81 1.83
N ILE A 613 0.45 -4.97 2.70
CA ILE A 613 1.82 -4.50 2.45
C ILE A 613 2.81 -5.64 2.63
N GLU A 614 3.81 -5.66 1.77
CA GLU A 614 4.99 -6.50 1.88
C GLU A 614 6.10 -5.76 1.10
N ARG A 615 7.35 -5.81 1.59
CA ARG A 615 8.38 -4.88 1.13
C ARG A 615 8.99 -5.28 -0.22
N THR A 616 8.96 -6.56 -0.60
CA THR A 616 9.69 -7.11 -1.75
C THR A 616 8.79 -7.50 -2.90
N TRP A 617 7.91 -8.47 -2.69
CA TRP A 617 7.03 -9.12 -3.66
C TRP A 617 5.84 -8.25 -4.06
N LEU A 618 5.23 -7.55 -3.11
CA LEU A 618 4.13 -6.60 -3.39
C LEU A 618 4.62 -5.29 -4.04
N THR A 619 5.94 -5.08 -4.12
CA THR A 619 6.56 -3.95 -4.82
C THR A 619 7.42 -4.37 -6.01
N ALA A 620 7.43 -5.67 -6.34
CA ALA A 620 8.24 -6.22 -7.40
C ALA A 620 7.81 -5.64 -8.76
N SER A 621 8.75 -5.06 -9.49
CA SER A 621 8.46 -4.55 -10.82
C SER A 621 8.47 -5.68 -11.85
N ASN A 622 7.79 -5.48 -12.98
CA ASN A 622 7.94 -6.35 -14.14
C ASN A 622 9.37 -6.28 -14.70
N ALA A 623 9.78 -7.35 -15.38
CA ALA A 623 11.05 -7.42 -16.09
C ALA A 623 11.15 -6.28 -17.13
N LYS A 624 12.30 -5.62 -17.16
CA LYS A 624 12.62 -4.60 -18.17
C LYS A 624 14.00 -4.87 -18.73
N ALA A 625 14.09 -4.89 -20.06
CA ALA A 625 15.33 -5.13 -20.80
C ALA A 625 16.50 -4.22 -20.41
N ASN A 626 16.20 -3.03 -19.86
CA ASN A 626 17.18 -2.06 -19.41
C ASN A 626 17.26 -1.95 -17.88
N ARG A 627 16.94 -2.99 -17.10
CA ARG A 627 17.04 -2.96 -15.63
C ARG A 627 17.55 -4.27 -15.05
N VAL A 628 18.69 -4.18 -14.36
CA VAL A 628 19.31 -5.30 -13.63
C VAL A 628 18.37 -5.79 -12.53
N GLY A 629 18.19 -7.11 -12.46
CA GLY A 629 17.42 -7.81 -11.43
C GLY A 629 15.90 -7.58 -11.49
N SER A 630 15.38 -6.91 -12.52
CA SER A 630 13.95 -6.60 -12.63
C SER A 630 13.06 -7.81 -12.92
N GLU A 631 13.66 -8.94 -13.28
CA GLU A 631 13.04 -10.25 -13.51
C GLU A 631 12.64 -11.00 -12.23
N LEU A 632 12.71 -10.37 -11.05
CA LEU A 632 12.47 -10.99 -9.74
C LEU A 632 11.21 -11.88 -9.67
N LYS A 633 10.07 -11.40 -10.21
CA LYS A 633 8.81 -12.18 -10.20
C LYS A 633 9.01 -13.56 -10.84
N ALA A 634 9.74 -13.62 -11.95
CA ALA A 634 9.94 -14.85 -12.73
C ALA A 634 10.78 -15.91 -12.00
N MET A 635 11.42 -15.55 -10.88
CA MET A 635 12.15 -16.51 -10.05
C MET A 635 11.24 -17.37 -9.17
N VAL A 636 9.94 -17.04 -9.11
CA VAL A 636 8.93 -17.93 -8.54
C VAL A 636 8.53 -18.92 -9.62
N HIS A 637 8.84 -20.19 -9.39
CA HIS A 637 8.66 -21.28 -10.34
C HIS A 637 7.66 -22.30 -9.81
N ALA A 638 6.73 -22.72 -10.66
CA ALA A 638 5.89 -23.87 -10.37
C ALA A 638 6.76 -25.14 -10.24
N PRO A 639 6.60 -25.95 -9.18
CA PRO A 639 7.28 -27.22 -9.07
C PRO A 639 6.86 -28.20 -10.19
N PRO A 640 7.64 -29.25 -10.50
CA PRO A 640 7.26 -30.23 -11.50
C PRO A 640 5.88 -30.84 -11.25
N GLY A 641 5.02 -30.86 -12.27
CA GLY A 641 3.63 -31.32 -12.16
C GLY A 641 2.62 -30.25 -11.72
N TYR A 642 3.04 -29.00 -11.60
CA TYR A 642 2.20 -27.85 -11.27
C TYR A 642 2.38 -26.69 -12.28
N ALA A 643 1.37 -25.84 -12.33
CA ALA A 643 1.36 -24.56 -13.03
C ALA A 643 0.85 -23.45 -12.09
N ILE A 644 1.25 -22.22 -12.37
CA ILE A 644 0.70 -21.01 -11.75
C ILE A 644 -0.47 -20.55 -12.62
N VAL A 645 -1.65 -20.45 -12.01
CA VAL A 645 -2.88 -19.98 -12.65
C VAL A 645 -3.33 -18.70 -11.99
N GLY A 646 -3.68 -17.68 -12.75
CA GLY A 646 -4.26 -16.47 -12.19
C GLY A 646 -4.60 -15.41 -13.21
N ALA A 647 -5.16 -14.29 -12.76
CA ALA A 647 -5.60 -13.21 -13.64
C ALA A 647 -5.32 -11.83 -13.03
N ASP A 648 -5.35 -10.81 -13.88
CA ASP A 648 -5.33 -9.38 -13.52
C ASP A 648 -6.75 -8.83 -13.69
N VAL A 649 -7.29 -8.15 -12.68
CA VAL A 649 -8.63 -7.57 -12.78
C VAL A 649 -8.56 -6.25 -13.57
N ASP A 650 -8.92 -6.30 -14.85
CA ASP A 650 -8.89 -5.12 -15.70
C ASP A 650 -9.73 -3.96 -15.16
N SER A 651 -9.06 -2.82 -14.97
CA SER A 651 -9.70 -1.56 -14.61
C SER A 651 -10.60 -1.67 -13.37
N GLU A 652 -10.26 -2.53 -12.42
CA GLU A 652 -11.03 -2.85 -11.21
C GLU A 652 -11.62 -1.59 -10.54
N GLU A 653 -10.75 -0.71 -10.06
CA GLU A 653 -11.14 0.50 -9.33
C GLU A 653 -11.93 1.51 -10.18
N LEU A 654 -11.62 1.55 -11.48
CA LEU A 654 -12.32 2.39 -12.44
C LEU A 654 -13.75 1.90 -12.66
N TRP A 655 -13.93 0.58 -12.79
CA TRP A 655 -15.24 -0.04 -12.90
C TRP A 655 -16.06 0.13 -11.62
N ILE A 656 -15.45 -0.04 -10.44
CA ILE A 656 -16.12 0.21 -9.15
C ILE A 656 -16.61 1.65 -9.07
N SER A 657 -15.75 2.62 -9.41
CA SER A 657 -16.10 4.05 -9.40
C SER A 657 -17.23 4.36 -10.38
N SER A 658 -17.20 3.75 -11.56
CA SER A 658 -18.27 3.81 -12.55
C SER A 658 -19.59 3.28 -11.98
N ALA A 659 -19.60 2.05 -11.46
CA ALA A 659 -20.78 1.38 -10.93
C ALA A 659 -21.40 2.18 -9.77
N MET A 660 -20.57 2.75 -8.89
CA MET A 660 -21.03 3.64 -7.82
C MET A 660 -21.70 4.92 -8.34
N GLY A 661 -21.20 5.49 -9.45
CA GLY A 661 -21.83 6.62 -10.13
C GLY A 661 -23.17 6.24 -10.76
N ASP A 662 -23.19 5.12 -11.48
CA ASP A 662 -24.35 4.57 -12.17
C ASP A 662 -25.46 4.13 -11.21
N ALA A 663 -25.12 3.74 -9.97
CA ALA A 663 -26.06 3.38 -8.91
C ALA A 663 -27.07 4.50 -8.56
N GLN A 664 -26.80 5.75 -8.89
CA GLN A 664 -27.80 6.82 -8.72
C GLN A 664 -29.00 6.63 -9.66
N PHE A 665 -28.74 6.07 -10.84
CA PHE A 665 -29.71 5.80 -11.90
C PHE A 665 -30.24 4.35 -11.87
N GLY A 666 -29.46 3.44 -11.30
CA GLY A 666 -29.78 2.01 -11.23
C GLY A 666 -29.63 1.26 -12.54
N LEU A 667 -28.79 1.77 -13.44
CA LEU A 667 -28.49 1.15 -14.72
C LEU A 667 -27.02 1.37 -15.07
N HIS A 668 -26.34 0.31 -15.49
CA HIS A 668 -24.98 0.37 -15.99
C HIS A 668 -24.85 1.30 -17.20
N GLY A 669 -23.79 2.11 -17.24
CA GLY A 669 -23.52 3.02 -18.35
C GLY A 669 -24.36 4.30 -18.35
N ALA A 670 -25.12 4.57 -17.29
CA ALA A 670 -25.94 5.78 -17.18
C ALA A 670 -25.11 7.06 -17.10
N THR A 671 -23.89 6.98 -16.55
CA THR A 671 -22.96 8.09 -16.45
C THR A 671 -21.96 8.10 -17.60
N ALA A 672 -21.33 9.25 -17.88
CA ALA A 672 -20.26 9.34 -18.88
C ALA A 672 -19.09 8.41 -18.54
N LEU A 673 -18.73 8.30 -17.26
CA LEU A 673 -17.70 7.36 -16.81
C LEU A 673 -18.12 5.92 -17.08
N GLY A 674 -19.33 5.55 -16.70
CA GLY A 674 -19.82 4.19 -16.92
C GLY A 674 -19.96 3.82 -18.38
N TRP A 675 -20.48 4.72 -19.21
CA TRP A 675 -20.52 4.50 -20.65
C TRP A 675 -19.12 4.25 -21.22
N MET A 676 -18.11 5.03 -20.81
CA MET A 676 -16.74 4.84 -21.28
C MET A 676 -16.12 3.52 -20.81
N THR A 677 -16.54 2.97 -19.66
CA THR A 677 -16.11 1.62 -19.22
C THR A 677 -16.76 0.50 -20.03
N LEU A 678 -17.92 0.74 -20.63
CA LEU A 678 -18.65 -0.26 -21.44
C LEU A 678 -18.37 -0.14 -22.95
N GLU A 679 -18.03 1.06 -23.44
CA GLU A 679 -17.82 1.35 -24.87
C GLU A 679 -16.47 0.81 -25.41
N GLY A 680 -15.44 0.76 -24.56
CA GLY A 680 -14.06 0.85 -25.04
C GLY A 680 -13.21 -0.41 -24.91
N THR A 681 -12.55 -0.83 -25.99
CA THR A 681 -11.43 -1.79 -25.92
C THR A 681 -10.10 -1.07 -26.14
N LYS A 682 -9.04 -1.58 -25.51
CA LYS A 682 -7.66 -1.08 -25.73
C LYS A 682 -7.26 -1.18 -27.20
N ALA A 683 -7.63 -2.28 -27.86
CA ALA A 683 -7.29 -2.55 -29.26
C ALA A 683 -7.93 -1.55 -30.24
N ALA A 684 -9.17 -1.13 -29.99
CA ALA A 684 -9.87 -0.15 -30.81
C ALA A 684 -9.51 1.31 -30.48
N GLY A 685 -8.69 1.56 -29.44
CA GLY A 685 -8.36 2.90 -28.97
C GLY A 685 -9.57 3.68 -28.43
N THR A 686 -10.68 2.99 -28.14
CA THR A 686 -11.92 3.58 -27.64
C THR A 686 -12.01 3.56 -26.11
N ASP A 687 -11.06 2.89 -25.44
CA ASP A 687 -10.97 2.85 -23.98
C ASP A 687 -10.72 4.24 -23.37
N LEU A 688 -11.13 4.39 -22.10
CA LEU A 688 -11.03 5.65 -21.36
C LEU A 688 -9.64 6.29 -21.44
N HIS A 689 -8.56 5.50 -21.34
CA HIS A 689 -7.21 6.05 -21.38
C HIS A 689 -6.83 6.57 -22.77
N SER A 690 -7.22 5.86 -23.83
CA SER A 690 -6.98 6.29 -25.21
C SER A 690 -7.80 7.54 -25.56
N LYS A 691 -9.05 7.65 -25.10
CA LYS A 691 -9.85 8.88 -25.25
C LYS A 691 -9.25 10.05 -24.47
N THR A 692 -8.85 9.88 -23.21
CA THR A 692 -8.15 10.92 -22.43
C THR A 692 -6.85 11.34 -23.12
N ALA A 693 -6.07 10.37 -23.63
CA ALA A 693 -4.84 10.63 -24.36
C ALA A 693 -5.07 11.50 -25.61
N SER A 694 -6.12 11.20 -26.39
CA SER A 694 -6.51 11.98 -27.56
C SER A 694 -6.94 13.41 -27.19
N ILE A 695 -7.72 13.60 -26.12
CA ILE A 695 -8.17 14.92 -25.66
C ILE A 695 -6.99 15.78 -25.17
N LEU A 696 -6.06 15.18 -24.42
CA LEU A 696 -4.94 15.89 -23.80
C LEU A 696 -3.70 15.98 -24.68
N GLY A 697 -3.66 15.28 -25.82
CA GLY A 697 -2.45 15.15 -26.64
C GLY A 697 -1.31 14.44 -25.91
N LEU A 698 -1.62 13.46 -25.07
CA LEU A 698 -0.67 12.70 -24.26
C LEU A 698 -0.49 11.27 -24.79
N SER A 699 0.55 10.57 -24.32
CA SER A 699 0.59 9.12 -24.50
C SER A 699 -0.47 8.43 -23.64
N ARG A 700 -0.88 7.22 -24.05
CA ARG A 700 -1.85 6.42 -23.28
C ARG A 700 -1.40 6.15 -21.84
N ASP A 701 -0.12 5.89 -21.62
CA ASP A 701 0.43 5.64 -20.28
C ASP A 701 0.39 6.90 -19.39
N GLN A 702 0.67 8.08 -19.96
CA GLN A 702 0.53 9.35 -19.25
C GLN A 702 -0.94 9.64 -18.92
N ALA A 703 -1.84 9.40 -19.86
CA ALA A 703 -3.28 9.51 -19.65
C ALA A 703 -3.81 8.50 -18.61
N LYS A 704 -3.21 7.31 -18.52
CA LYS A 704 -3.50 6.34 -17.45
C LYS A 704 -3.18 6.93 -16.09
N VAL A 705 -1.93 7.36 -15.87
CA VAL A 705 -1.52 7.99 -14.60
C VAL A 705 -2.44 9.17 -14.24
N PHE A 706 -2.81 9.98 -15.23
CA PHE A 706 -3.71 11.11 -15.04
C PHE A 706 -5.15 10.69 -14.65
N ASN A 707 -5.73 9.69 -15.32
CA ASN A 707 -7.09 9.23 -15.01
C ASN A 707 -7.19 8.66 -13.59
N TYR A 708 -6.20 7.86 -13.16
CA TYR A 708 -6.18 7.33 -11.80
C TYR A 708 -6.02 8.44 -10.76
N SER A 709 -5.11 9.40 -10.97
CA SER A 709 -4.97 10.53 -10.03
C SER A 709 -6.27 11.32 -9.89
N ARG A 710 -7.02 11.51 -10.99
CA ARG A 710 -8.33 12.17 -10.99
C ARG A 710 -9.40 11.41 -10.18
N ILE A 711 -9.46 10.08 -10.31
CA ILE A 711 -10.43 9.21 -9.61
C ILE A 711 -10.17 9.24 -8.10
N TYR A 712 -8.89 9.28 -7.69
CA TYR A 712 -8.52 9.45 -6.28
C TYR A 712 -8.72 10.88 -5.75
N GLY A 713 -9.41 11.73 -6.50
CA GLY A 713 -9.77 13.08 -6.08
C GLY A 713 -8.65 14.11 -6.22
N ALA A 714 -7.61 13.87 -7.05
CA ALA A 714 -6.62 14.92 -7.32
C ALA A 714 -7.29 16.21 -7.80
N GLY A 715 -6.85 17.34 -7.25
CA GLY A 715 -7.37 18.67 -7.60
C GLY A 715 -6.76 19.22 -8.88
N MET A 716 -7.33 20.34 -9.36
CA MET A 716 -6.90 21.04 -10.58
C MET A 716 -5.38 21.32 -10.61
N ARG A 717 -4.81 21.75 -9.49
CA ARG A 717 -3.37 22.07 -9.37
C ARG A 717 -2.47 20.87 -9.69
N HIS A 718 -2.84 19.67 -9.21
CA HIS A 718 -2.08 18.45 -9.47
C HIS A 718 -2.18 18.02 -10.94
N ALA A 719 -3.36 18.14 -11.53
CA ALA A 719 -3.58 17.88 -12.95
C ALA A 719 -2.72 18.79 -13.86
N VAL A 720 -2.66 20.08 -13.56
CA VAL A 720 -1.81 21.04 -14.28
C VAL A 720 -0.34 20.67 -14.15
N GLN A 721 0.11 20.31 -12.95
CA GLN A 721 1.49 19.88 -12.73
C GLN A 721 1.84 18.61 -13.53
N LEU A 722 0.94 17.62 -13.59
CA LEU A 722 1.13 16.42 -14.39
C LEU A 722 1.22 16.73 -15.90
N LEU A 723 0.39 17.64 -16.41
CA LEU A 723 0.43 18.07 -17.80
C LEU A 723 1.76 18.78 -18.14
N LEU A 724 2.22 19.66 -17.26
CA LEU A 724 3.51 20.35 -17.41
C LEU A 724 4.70 19.40 -17.35
N GLN A 725 4.62 18.33 -16.55
CA GLN A 725 5.63 17.27 -16.50
C GLN A 725 5.60 16.39 -17.75
N ALA A 726 4.42 16.15 -18.32
CA ALA A 726 4.25 15.32 -19.50
C ALA A 726 4.71 16.03 -20.79
N ASN A 727 4.48 17.34 -20.88
CA ASN A 727 4.88 18.17 -22.02
C ASN A 727 5.65 19.42 -21.52
N THR A 728 6.97 19.36 -21.67
CA THR A 728 7.90 20.44 -21.28
C THR A 728 7.75 21.71 -22.12
N ASP A 729 7.02 21.67 -23.24
CA ASP A 729 6.75 22.80 -24.14
C ASP A 729 5.34 23.38 -23.99
N MET A 730 4.47 22.79 -23.14
CA MET A 730 3.12 23.30 -22.82
C MET A 730 3.13 24.43 -21.79
N LEU A 731 2.58 25.61 -22.10
CA LEU A 731 2.58 26.74 -21.15
C LEU A 731 1.65 26.49 -19.94
N PRO A 732 1.92 27.05 -18.75
CA PRO A 732 1.05 26.88 -17.58
C PRO A 732 -0.41 27.26 -17.83
N GLU A 733 -0.65 28.33 -18.59
CA GLU A 733 -2.00 28.77 -18.97
C GLU A 733 -2.70 27.77 -19.90
N GLN A 734 -1.95 27.16 -20.82
CA GLN A 734 -2.47 26.13 -21.71
C GLN A 734 -2.79 24.85 -20.94
N ALA A 735 -1.91 24.45 -20.01
CA ALA A 735 -2.14 23.31 -19.11
C ALA A 735 -3.37 23.52 -18.23
N GLN A 736 -3.56 24.73 -17.70
CA GLN A 736 -4.76 25.12 -16.94
C GLN A 736 -6.02 24.99 -17.81
N ARG A 737 -6.03 25.53 -19.03
CA ARG A 737 -7.19 25.43 -19.95
C ARG A 737 -7.52 23.98 -20.31
N LEU A 738 -6.52 23.16 -20.61
CA LEU A 738 -6.71 21.74 -20.95
C LEU A 738 -7.25 20.96 -19.76
N ALA A 739 -6.71 21.20 -18.55
CA ALA A 739 -7.24 20.60 -17.33
C ALA A 739 -8.70 21.04 -17.10
N GLU A 740 -9.02 22.33 -17.20
CA GLU A 740 -10.39 22.85 -17.06
C GLU A 740 -11.37 22.24 -18.06
N GLN A 741 -10.98 22.13 -19.34
CA GLN A 741 -11.79 21.47 -20.37
C GLN A 741 -12.07 20.00 -20.02
N LEU A 742 -11.07 19.28 -19.51
CA LEU A 742 -11.22 17.89 -19.10
C LEU A 742 -12.09 17.75 -17.83
N TYR A 743 -11.88 18.57 -16.80
CA TYR A 743 -12.71 18.53 -15.59
C TYR A 743 -14.16 18.92 -15.89
N THR A 744 -14.39 19.89 -16.77
CA THR A 744 -15.75 20.28 -17.18
C THR A 744 -16.44 19.17 -17.96
N SER A 745 -15.72 18.48 -18.85
CA SER A 745 -16.28 17.37 -19.65
C SER A 745 -16.51 16.09 -18.85
N THR A 746 -15.88 15.93 -17.68
CA THR A 746 -15.95 14.68 -16.88
C THR A 746 -16.57 14.81 -15.49
N LYS A 747 -16.35 15.92 -14.76
CA LYS A 747 -16.95 16.20 -13.43
C LYS A 747 -18.12 17.18 -13.46
N GLY A 748 -18.36 17.86 -14.58
CA GLY A 748 -19.45 18.83 -14.71
C GLY A 748 -19.19 20.17 -14.03
N LYS A 749 -20.26 20.92 -13.75
CA LYS A 749 -20.25 22.25 -13.11
C LYS A 749 -20.87 22.17 -11.71
N ASN A 750 -20.25 22.79 -10.72
CA ASN A 750 -20.81 22.84 -9.36
C ASN A 750 -21.87 23.95 -9.26
N THR A 751 -22.95 23.69 -8.55
CA THR A 751 -23.99 24.71 -8.30
C THR A 751 -23.49 25.87 -7.43
N HIS A 752 -22.47 25.64 -6.60
CA HIS A 752 -21.95 26.55 -5.57
C HIS A 752 -23.04 27.13 -4.63
N ARG A 753 -24.23 26.54 -4.65
CA ARG A 753 -25.46 26.99 -3.99
C ARG A 753 -26.04 25.85 -3.16
N MET A 754 -26.51 26.17 -1.95
CA MET A 754 -27.12 25.21 -1.02
C MET A 754 -28.66 25.24 -1.07
N ASP A 755 -29.24 26.29 -1.65
CA ASP A 755 -30.70 26.46 -1.73
C ASP A 755 -31.34 25.56 -2.79
N VAL A 756 -30.62 25.28 -3.88
CA VAL A 756 -31.08 24.42 -4.97
C VAL A 756 -30.92 22.95 -4.56
N PHE A 757 -32.05 22.22 -4.38
CA PHE A 757 -32.10 20.83 -3.88
C PHE A 757 -31.44 20.61 -2.49
N GLY A 758 -31.31 21.67 -1.68
CA GLY A 758 -30.87 21.58 -0.28
C GLY A 758 -29.38 21.29 -0.05
N ARG A 759 -28.57 21.15 -1.12
CA ARG A 759 -27.12 20.89 -1.02
C ARG A 759 -26.36 21.44 -2.22
N LYS A 760 -25.06 21.70 -2.05
CA LYS A 760 -24.15 21.90 -3.19
C LYS A 760 -23.96 20.57 -3.92
N PHE A 761 -24.07 20.59 -5.24
CA PHE A 761 -23.82 19.40 -6.04
C PHE A 761 -23.25 19.77 -7.41
N TRP A 762 -22.65 18.78 -8.07
CA TRP A 762 -22.20 18.91 -9.45
C TRP A 762 -23.32 18.47 -10.39
N PHE A 763 -23.59 19.27 -11.41
CA PHE A 763 -24.48 18.94 -12.51
C PHE A 763 -23.69 18.90 -13.82
N GLY A 764 -24.02 17.95 -14.69
CA GLY A 764 -23.18 17.57 -15.81
C GLY A 764 -21.99 16.68 -15.43
N GLY A 765 -22.00 16.05 -14.25
CA GLY A 765 -20.98 15.09 -13.77
C GLY A 765 -21.23 14.54 -12.36
N THR A 766 -20.37 13.62 -11.89
CA THR A 766 -20.68 12.63 -10.83
C THR A 766 -19.81 12.79 -9.57
N GLU A 767 -20.43 12.87 -8.37
CA GLU A 767 -19.97 12.39 -7.02
C GLU A 767 -20.38 13.30 -5.83
N SER A 768 -21.02 12.73 -4.79
CA SER A 768 -21.03 13.24 -3.39
C SER A 768 -21.56 12.18 -2.41
N PHE A 769 -20.83 11.88 -1.31
CA PHE A 769 -21.22 10.91 -0.25
C PHE A 769 -20.89 11.45 1.17
N GLU A 770 -21.75 11.19 2.16
CA GLU A 770 -21.63 11.76 3.53
C GLU A 770 -21.10 10.79 4.62
N HIS A 771 -21.17 9.46 4.43
CA HIS A 771 -20.59 8.45 5.34
C HIS A 771 -19.95 7.30 4.54
N PRO A 772 -18.61 7.23 4.42
CA PRO A 772 -17.96 6.29 3.51
C PRO A 772 -17.92 4.87 4.09
N THR A 773 -18.70 3.97 3.52
CA THR A 773 -18.53 2.52 3.61
C THR A 773 -18.26 1.97 2.21
N THR A 774 -17.60 0.82 2.12
CA THR A 774 -17.49 0.12 0.84
C THR A 774 -18.86 -0.41 0.38
N PRO A 775 -19.14 -0.46 -0.93
CA PRO A 775 -20.46 -0.80 -1.45
C PRO A 775 -20.76 -2.31 -1.40
N ALA A 776 -19.74 -3.17 -1.52
CA ALA A 776 -19.94 -4.61 -1.55
C ALA A 776 -20.00 -5.24 -0.15
N LEU A 777 -19.00 -4.99 0.70
CA LEU A 777 -18.90 -5.62 2.02
C LEU A 777 -19.24 -4.70 3.20
N GLY A 778 -19.58 -3.43 2.95
CA GLY A 778 -20.01 -2.50 3.99
C GLY A 778 -18.91 -2.13 4.99
N CYS A 779 -17.63 -2.29 4.63
CA CYS A 779 -16.52 -1.99 5.52
C CYS A 779 -16.42 -0.49 5.80
N GLY A 780 -16.18 -0.13 7.06
CA GLY A 780 -16.11 1.24 7.54
C GLY A 780 -14.72 1.85 7.46
N ILE A 781 -14.66 3.18 7.38
CA ILE A 781 -13.41 3.94 7.38
C ILE A 781 -12.76 3.99 8.76
N THR A 782 -11.43 3.96 8.81
CA THR A 782 -10.65 4.16 10.05
C THR A 782 -11.04 5.46 10.77
N HIS A 783 -10.97 5.45 12.10
CA HIS A 783 -11.22 6.61 12.95
C HIS A 783 -10.37 7.82 12.56
N ALA A 784 -9.14 7.59 12.08
CA ALA A 784 -8.21 8.64 11.65
C ALA A 784 -8.74 9.52 10.52
N LEU A 785 -9.66 9.01 9.69
CA LEU A 785 -10.21 9.72 8.53
C LEU A 785 -11.70 10.04 8.68
N SER A 786 -12.30 9.64 9.81
CA SER A 786 -13.70 9.90 10.12
C SER A 786 -13.91 11.38 10.43
N LYS A 787 -14.94 11.97 9.80
CA LYS A 787 -15.32 13.37 10.00
C LYS A 787 -15.64 13.69 11.47
N LYS A 788 -16.06 12.69 12.25
CA LYS A 788 -16.40 12.81 13.68
C LYS A 788 -15.22 13.29 14.53
N TYR A 789 -14.00 12.90 14.18
CA TYR A 789 -12.80 13.11 15.01
C TYR A 789 -11.83 14.14 14.41
N LEU A 790 -12.16 14.72 13.25
CA LEU A 790 -11.34 15.72 12.57
C LEU A 790 -11.86 17.14 12.89
N PRO A 791 -10.99 18.11 13.22
CA PRO A 791 -11.39 19.50 13.47
C PRO A 791 -12.12 20.13 12.26
N ALA A 792 -13.11 21.01 12.49
CA ALA A 792 -13.93 21.58 11.42
C ALA A 792 -13.15 22.35 10.33
N ALA A 793 -12.05 23.01 10.70
CA ALA A 793 -11.14 23.71 9.76
C ALA A 793 -10.16 22.77 9.03
N PHE A 794 -9.97 21.54 9.55
CA PHE A 794 -9.03 20.54 9.05
C PHE A 794 -9.76 19.44 8.23
N GLY A 795 -11.04 19.18 8.53
CA GLY A 795 -11.84 18.11 7.94
C GLY A 795 -12.35 18.35 6.52
N SER A 796 -12.33 19.60 6.02
CA SER A 796 -12.64 19.93 4.62
C SER A 796 -11.59 19.39 3.64
N ASP A 797 -10.34 19.28 4.08
CA ASP A 797 -9.19 18.97 3.22
C ASP A 797 -9.02 17.46 2.94
N TYR A 798 -9.68 16.59 3.72
CA TYR A 798 -9.58 15.13 3.59
C TYR A 798 -10.69 14.48 2.75
N MET A 799 -11.53 15.27 2.09
CA MET A 799 -12.55 14.71 1.19
C MET A 799 -11.93 13.83 0.10
N THR A 800 -10.80 14.26 -0.46
CA THR A 800 -10.03 13.50 -1.46
C THR A 800 -9.51 12.19 -0.88
N SER A 801 -9.00 12.20 0.36
CA SER A 801 -8.55 10.99 1.06
C SER A 801 -9.69 10.01 1.34
N ARG A 802 -10.89 10.50 1.66
CA ARG A 802 -12.08 9.64 1.87
C ARG A 802 -12.58 9.02 0.57
N ILE A 803 -12.63 9.79 -0.53
CA ILE A 803 -13.00 9.26 -1.86
C ILE A 803 -11.99 8.19 -2.28
N ASN A 804 -10.70 8.51 -2.19
CA ASN A 804 -9.64 7.56 -2.47
C ASN A 804 -9.75 6.30 -1.61
N TRP A 805 -10.08 6.46 -0.32
CA TRP A 805 -10.29 5.34 0.59
C TRP A 805 -11.43 4.44 0.13
N VAL A 806 -12.60 4.98 -0.22
CA VAL A 806 -13.74 4.16 -0.65
C VAL A 806 -13.37 3.32 -1.87
N VAL A 807 -12.73 3.91 -2.88
CA VAL A 807 -12.35 3.19 -4.11
C VAL A 807 -11.31 2.11 -3.82
N GLN A 808 -10.21 2.46 -3.15
CA GLN A 808 -9.13 1.51 -2.87
C GLN A 808 -9.57 0.38 -1.94
N SER A 809 -10.38 0.72 -0.93
CA SER A 809 -10.89 -0.27 0.01
C SER A 809 -11.96 -1.16 -0.62
N SER A 810 -12.69 -0.67 -1.61
CA SER A 810 -13.58 -1.51 -2.41
C SER A 810 -12.82 -2.49 -3.31
N GLY A 811 -11.62 -2.14 -3.79
CA GLY A 811 -10.74 -3.11 -4.45
C GLY A 811 -10.29 -4.24 -3.50
N VAL A 812 -10.07 -3.93 -2.21
CA VAL A 812 -9.79 -4.97 -1.20
C VAL A 812 -10.99 -5.90 -0.99
N ASP A 813 -12.22 -5.36 -0.98
CA ASP A 813 -13.44 -6.18 -0.92
C ASP A 813 -13.54 -7.13 -2.10
N TYR A 814 -13.24 -6.63 -3.30
CA TYR A 814 -13.24 -7.42 -4.53
C TYR A 814 -12.25 -8.59 -4.45
N LEU A 815 -11.03 -8.34 -3.96
CA LEU A 815 -10.03 -9.38 -3.73
C LEU A 815 -10.52 -10.43 -2.73
N HIS A 816 -11.10 -10.02 -1.60
CA HIS A 816 -11.64 -10.98 -0.62
C HIS A 816 -12.77 -11.84 -1.21
N LEU A 817 -13.65 -11.25 -2.01
CA LEU A 817 -14.72 -11.97 -2.70
C LEU A 817 -14.16 -13.00 -3.69
N LEU A 818 -13.16 -12.62 -4.50
CA LEU A 818 -12.47 -13.56 -5.39
C LEU A 818 -11.85 -14.73 -4.63
N ILE A 819 -11.14 -14.44 -3.54
CA ILE A 819 -10.47 -15.46 -2.72
C ILE A 819 -11.48 -16.45 -2.13
N VAL A 820 -12.56 -15.94 -1.54
CA VAL A 820 -13.58 -16.77 -0.90
C VAL A 820 -14.38 -17.59 -1.93
N ALA A 821 -14.71 -16.99 -3.09
CA ALA A 821 -15.35 -17.72 -4.19
C ALA A 821 -14.43 -18.83 -4.71
N MET A 822 -13.15 -18.54 -4.94
CA MET A 822 -12.17 -19.53 -5.37
C MET A 822 -12.01 -20.66 -4.34
N GLU A 823 -11.91 -20.34 -3.05
CA GLU A 823 -11.82 -21.36 -1.99
C GLU A 823 -13.05 -22.26 -1.97
N HIS A 824 -14.24 -21.70 -2.13
CA HIS A 824 -15.48 -22.47 -2.26
C HIS A 824 -15.46 -23.42 -3.48
N LEU A 825 -15.09 -22.91 -4.66
CA LEU A 825 -15.04 -23.69 -5.90
C LEU A 825 -13.97 -24.79 -5.84
N ILE A 826 -12.79 -24.46 -5.32
CA ILE A 826 -11.68 -25.41 -5.12
C ILE A 826 -12.12 -26.59 -4.26
N GLN A 827 -12.74 -26.30 -3.11
CA GLN A 827 -13.21 -27.34 -2.18
C GLN A 827 -14.38 -28.14 -2.76
N THR A 828 -15.35 -27.48 -3.39
CA THR A 828 -16.58 -28.13 -3.90
C THR A 828 -16.29 -29.08 -5.06
N TYR A 829 -15.40 -28.67 -5.96
CA TYR A 829 -15.09 -29.44 -7.16
C TYR A 829 -13.80 -30.26 -7.04
N ALA A 830 -13.12 -30.24 -5.89
CA ALA A 830 -11.84 -30.92 -5.68
C ALA A 830 -10.81 -30.55 -6.77
N ILE A 831 -10.55 -29.25 -6.90
CA ILE A 831 -9.48 -28.71 -7.74
C ILE A 831 -8.22 -28.66 -6.87
N ASP A 832 -7.14 -29.30 -7.30
CA ASP A 832 -5.88 -29.28 -6.54
C ASP A 832 -5.15 -27.94 -6.77
N ALA A 833 -5.45 -26.97 -5.91
CA ALA A 833 -4.95 -25.61 -6.01
C ALA A 833 -4.68 -25.01 -4.63
N ARG A 834 -3.64 -24.18 -4.54
CA ARG A 834 -3.26 -23.44 -3.33
C ARG A 834 -2.99 -21.98 -3.66
N TYR A 835 -3.50 -21.07 -2.82
CA TYR A 835 -3.28 -19.64 -2.94
C TYR A 835 -1.78 -19.31 -2.84
N LEU A 836 -1.24 -18.61 -3.84
CA LEU A 836 0.19 -18.29 -3.95
C LEU A 836 0.45 -16.88 -3.40
N LEU A 837 -0.08 -15.86 -4.07
CA LEU A 837 0.05 -14.45 -3.69
C LEU A 837 -0.98 -13.61 -4.43
N SER A 838 -1.30 -12.44 -3.87
CA SER A 838 -1.95 -11.35 -4.58
C SER A 838 -1.06 -10.10 -4.57
N VAL A 839 -0.92 -9.46 -5.74
CA VAL A 839 -0.13 -8.25 -5.93
C VAL A 839 -0.99 -7.22 -6.64
N HIS A 840 -1.40 -6.17 -5.93
CA HIS A 840 -2.35 -5.19 -6.45
C HIS A 840 -3.69 -5.85 -6.83
N ASP A 841 -4.04 -5.83 -8.11
CA ASP A 841 -5.21 -6.40 -8.79
C ASP A 841 -4.94 -7.79 -9.38
N GLU A 842 -3.72 -8.34 -9.19
CA GLU A 842 -3.33 -9.67 -9.62
C GLU A 842 -3.62 -10.70 -8.50
N LEU A 843 -4.24 -11.82 -8.86
CA LEU A 843 -4.47 -12.98 -7.99
C LEU A 843 -3.85 -14.22 -8.64
N ARG A 844 -3.07 -15.01 -7.88
CA ARG A 844 -2.34 -16.17 -8.40
C ARG A 844 -2.48 -17.37 -7.46
N TYR A 845 -2.63 -18.55 -8.06
CA TYR A 845 -2.71 -19.86 -7.41
C TYR A 845 -1.66 -20.79 -8.00
N LEU A 846 -1.08 -21.64 -7.18
CA LEU A 846 -0.35 -22.81 -7.65
C LEU A 846 -1.34 -23.96 -7.80
N VAL A 847 -1.39 -24.59 -8.96
CA VAL A 847 -2.41 -25.58 -9.34
C VAL A 847 -1.73 -26.80 -9.93
N ALA A 848 -2.21 -28.00 -9.58
CA ALA A 848 -1.73 -29.21 -10.23
C ALA A 848 -2.00 -29.14 -11.74
N GLU A 849 -1.07 -29.62 -12.55
CA GLU A 849 -1.11 -29.49 -14.02
C GLU A 849 -2.42 -30.01 -14.63
N ARG A 850 -2.97 -31.08 -14.05
CA ARG A 850 -4.24 -31.71 -14.45
C ARG A 850 -5.47 -30.82 -14.27
N ASP A 851 -5.39 -29.84 -13.37
CA ASP A 851 -6.51 -29.00 -12.95
C ASP A 851 -6.38 -27.54 -13.43
N ARG A 852 -5.30 -27.18 -14.13
CA ARG A 852 -5.01 -25.80 -14.53
C ARG A 852 -6.16 -25.10 -15.28
N TYR A 853 -6.82 -25.80 -16.21
CA TYR A 853 -7.95 -25.25 -16.95
C TYR A 853 -9.26 -25.19 -16.14
N ARG A 854 -9.45 -26.13 -15.20
CA ARG A 854 -10.59 -26.11 -14.25
C ARG A 854 -10.43 -24.93 -13.28
N ALA A 855 -9.23 -24.69 -12.78
CA ALA A 855 -8.92 -23.53 -11.96
C ALA A 855 -9.09 -22.22 -12.75
N ALA A 856 -8.72 -22.18 -14.03
CA ALA A 856 -8.95 -21.01 -14.87
C ALA A 856 -10.45 -20.70 -15.02
N LEU A 857 -11.29 -21.72 -15.23
CA LEU A 857 -12.74 -21.55 -15.26
C LEU A 857 -13.30 -21.11 -13.90
N ALA A 858 -12.80 -21.69 -12.81
CA ALA A 858 -13.22 -21.31 -11.46
C ALA A 858 -12.94 -19.82 -11.20
N LEU A 859 -11.80 -19.30 -11.68
CA LEU A 859 -11.44 -17.90 -11.55
C LEU A 859 -12.38 -17.00 -12.37
N GLN A 860 -12.73 -17.39 -13.60
CA GLN A 860 -13.73 -16.69 -14.40
C GLN A 860 -15.09 -16.60 -13.69
N VAL A 861 -15.56 -17.72 -13.12
CA VAL A 861 -16.82 -17.76 -12.35
C VAL A 861 -16.73 -16.91 -11.08
N ALA A 862 -15.61 -16.98 -10.35
CA ALA A 862 -15.40 -16.17 -9.15
C ALA A 862 -15.49 -14.67 -9.46
N ASN A 863 -14.89 -14.22 -10.56
CA ASN A 863 -14.97 -12.82 -11.00
C ASN A 863 -16.38 -12.40 -11.39
N LEU A 864 -17.10 -13.26 -12.12
CA LEU A 864 -18.50 -13.03 -12.46
C LEU A 864 -19.34 -12.84 -11.18
N TRP A 865 -19.23 -13.77 -10.22
CA TRP A 865 -19.94 -13.68 -8.94
C TRP A 865 -19.59 -12.40 -8.18
N THR A 866 -18.30 -12.07 -8.06
CA THR A 866 -17.85 -10.85 -7.40
C THR A 866 -18.48 -9.61 -8.04
N ARG A 867 -18.46 -9.50 -9.36
CA ARG A 867 -19.05 -8.35 -10.07
C ARG A 867 -20.56 -8.29 -9.91
N CYS A 868 -21.24 -9.44 -9.96
CA CYS A 868 -22.67 -9.54 -9.68
C CYS A 868 -23.02 -9.07 -8.27
N LEU A 869 -22.20 -9.39 -7.25
CA LEU A 869 -22.45 -8.90 -5.89
C LEU A 869 -22.37 -7.37 -5.81
N PHE A 870 -21.35 -6.78 -6.42
CA PHE A 870 -21.21 -5.32 -6.49
C PHE A 870 -22.41 -4.67 -7.18
N ALA A 871 -22.82 -5.19 -8.34
CA ALA A 871 -24.00 -4.70 -9.06
C ALA A 871 -25.27 -4.82 -8.21
N PHE A 872 -25.50 -6.00 -7.60
CA PHE A 872 -26.64 -6.29 -6.75
C PHE A 872 -26.73 -5.37 -5.52
N ARG A 873 -25.62 -5.18 -4.80
CA ARG A 873 -25.53 -4.28 -3.63
C ARG A 873 -25.72 -2.81 -4.00
N LEU A 874 -25.37 -2.44 -5.24
CA LEU A 874 -25.65 -1.13 -5.83
C LEU A 874 -27.04 -1.06 -6.51
N GLY A 875 -27.87 -2.10 -6.34
CA GLY A 875 -29.26 -2.22 -6.81
C GLY A 875 -29.45 -2.46 -8.31
N MET A 876 -28.37 -2.78 -9.04
CA MET A 876 -28.45 -3.14 -10.46
C MET A 876 -28.73 -4.64 -10.58
N ASP A 877 -29.77 -5.00 -11.32
CA ASP A 877 -30.26 -6.38 -11.45
C ASP A 877 -29.58 -7.16 -12.59
N ASP A 878 -28.75 -6.50 -13.39
CA ASP A 878 -28.02 -7.05 -14.53
C ASP A 878 -26.51 -6.77 -14.43
N LEU A 879 -25.71 -7.48 -15.24
CA LEU A 879 -24.27 -7.23 -15.39
C LEU A 879 -23.89 -7.31 -16.87
N PRO A 880 -23.24 -6.26 -17.45
CA PRO A 880 -22.79 -6.31 -18.83
C PRO A 880 -21.73 -7.39 -19.09
N GLN A 881 -21.88 -8.16 -20.16
CA GLN A 881 -20.95 -9.25 -20.51
C GLN A 881 -19.49 -8.77 -20.68
N GLY A 882 -19.29 -7.55 -21.20
CA GLY A 882 -17.94 -7.00 -21.42
C GLY A 882 -17.12 -6.77 -20.16
N VAL A 883 -17.76 -6.80 -18.98
CA VAL A 883 -17.07 -6.74 -17.69
C VAL A 883 -17.17 -8.05 -16.90
N ALA A 884 -18.04 -8.98 -17.32
CA ALA A 884 -18.38 -10.20 -16.58
C ALA A 884 -17.18 -11.14 -16.35
N PHE A 885 -16.32 -11.27 -17.36
CA PHE A 885 -15.18 -12.19 -17.38
C PHE A 885 -13.87 -11.42 -17.37
N PHE A 886 -12.80 -12.06 -16.89
CA PHE A 886 -11.44 -11.56 -17.13
C PHE A 886 -11.15 -11.52 -18.62
N SER A 887 -10.38 -10.52 -19.07
CA SER A 887 -9.89 -10.50 -20.45
C SER A 887 -9.14 -11.78 -20.79
N ALA A 888 -8.33 -12.26 -19.85
CA ALA A 888 -7.71 -13.58 -19.90
C ALA A 888 -7.37 -14.11 -18.50
N VAL A 889 -7.29 -15.43 -18.38
CA VAL A 889 -6.66 -16.11 -17.24
C VAL A 889 -5.36 -16.73 -17.73
N ASP A 890 -4.28 -16.38 -17.04
CA ASP A 890 -2.93 -16.80 -17.33
C ASP A 890 -2.64 -18.17 -16.71
N VAL A 891 -1.97 -19.03 -17.47
CA VAL A 891 -1.45 -20.33 -17.04
C VAL A 891 0.01 -20.41 -17.43
N ASP A 892 0.90 -20.53 -16.45
CA ASP A 892 2.35 -20.42 -16.67
C ASP A 892 3.14 -21.27 -15.68
N HIS A 893 4.40 -21.58 -15.97
CA HIS A 893 5.31 -22.22 -15.00
C HIS A 893 6.16 -21.20 -14.22
N VAL A 894 6.10 -19.92 -14.58
CA VAL A 894 6.75 -18.82 -13.85
C VAL A 894 5.76 -17.73 -13.49
N LEU A 895 6.01 -17.03 -12.37
CA LEU A 895 5.22 -15.85 -12.04
C LEU A 895 5.71 -14.64 -12.86
N ARG A 896 4.87 -14.15 -13.78
CA ARG A 896 5.10 -12.89 -14.50
C ARG A 896 3.77 -12.22 -14.82
N LYS A 897 3.86 -10.95 -15.25
CA LYS A 897 2.65 -10.15 -15.51
C LYS A 897 1.90 -10.62 -16.75
N GLU A 898 2.61 -10.83 -17.85
CA GLU A 898 2.06 -11.25 -19.13
C GLU A 898 2.80 -12.54 -19.52
N THR A 899 2.06 -13.58 -19.90
CA THR A 899 2.63 -14.91 -20.15
C THR A 899 3.51 -14.99 -21.38
N ASP A 900 3.43 -14.03 -22.29
CA ASP A 900 4.29 -13.93 -23.47
C ASP A 900 5.57 -13.10 -23.22
N MET A 901 5.69 -12.48 -22.04
CA MET A 901 6.85 -11.65 -21.71
C MET A 901 8.10 -12.52 -21.54
N PRO A 902 9.16 -12.37 -22.38
CA PRO A 902 10.32 -13.24 -22.34
C PRO A 902 11.23 -13.00 -21.13
N CYS A 903 10.95 -11.99 -20.31
CA CYS A 903 11.70 -11.62 -19.11
C CYS A 903 13.21 -11.40 -19.32
N VAL A 904 13.62 -10.99 -20.52
CA VAL A 904 15.02 -10.69 -20.84
C VAL A 904 15.44 -9.39 -20.15
N THR A 905 16.53 -9.45 -19.38
CA THR A 905 17.14 -8.31 -18.67
C THR A 905 18.67 -8.41 -18.74
N PRO A 906 19.43 -7.39 -18.29
CA PRO A 906 20.89 -7.46 -18.30
C PRO A 906 21.47 -8.57 -17.41
N SER A 907 20.71 -9.06 -16.42
CA SER A 907 21.11 -10.17 -15.53
C SER A 907 20.52 -11.52 -15.94
N GLN A 908 19.50 -11.54 -16.81
CA GLN A 908 18.87 -12.73 -17.37
C GLN A 908 18.74 -12.56 -18.89
N PRO A 909 19.77 -12.89 -19.68
CA PRO A 909 19.74 -12.71 -21.13
C PRO A 909 18.91 -13.79 -21.84
N GLU A 910 18.71 -14.94 -21.20
CA GLU A 910 18.00 -16.07 -21.80
C GLU A 910 16.48 -15.87 -21.66
N PRO A 911 15.75 -15.90 -22.79
CA PRO A 911 14.30 -15.68 -22.80
C PRO A 911 13.55 -16.85 -22.18
N ILE A 912 12.57 -16.55 -21.33
CA ILE A 912 11.66 -17.55 -20.78
C ILE A 912 10.58 -17.87 -21.82
N PRO A 913 10.30 -19.15 -22.13
CA PRO A 913 9.24 -19.54 -23.05
C PRO A 913 7.87 -18.97 -22.65
N PRO A 914 6.95 -18.70 -23.60
CA PRO A 914 5.65 -18.15 -23.27
C PRO A 914 4.73 -19.19 -22.59
N GLY A 915 3.86 -18.72 -21.70
CA GLY A 915 2.75 -19.50 -21.15
C GLY A 915 1.47 -19.40 -21.98
N GLU A 916 0.33 -19.78 -21.40
CA GLU A 916 -0.99 -19.68 -22.01
C GLU A 916 -1.76 -18.49 -21.41
N SER A 917 -2.51 -17.75 -22.25
CA SER A 917 -3.43 -16.70 -21.80
C SER A 917 -4.81 -17.01 -22.38
N LEU A 918 -5.76 -17.35 -21.51
CA LEU A 918 -7.03 -17.98 -21.88
C LEU A 918 -8.22 -17.05 -21.66
N GLY A 919 -8.88 -16.66 -22.75
CA GLY A 919 -10.20 -16.00 -22.67
C GLY A 919 -11.32 -16.99 -22.33
N ILE A 920 -12.50 -16.49 -21.97
CA ILE A 920 -13.63 -17.33 -21.52
C ILE A 920 -13.99 -18.44 -22.54
N GLU A 921 -14.08 -18.13 -23.83
CA GLU A 921 -14.40 -19.10 -24.89
C GLU A 921 -13.39 -20.27 -24.93
N GLN A 922 -12.09 -19.96 -24.82
CA GLN A 922 -11.03 -20.97 -24.80
C GLN A 922 -11.11 -21.81 -23.52
N THR A 923 -11.36 -21.17 -22.38
CA THR A 923 -11.52 -21.85 -21.10
C THR A 923 -12.70 -22.84 -21.13
N LEU A 924 -13.84 -22.45 -21.71
CA LEU A 924 -15.02 -23.33 -21.85
C LEU A 924 -14.72 -24.54 -22.75
N ALA A 925 -14.02 -24.34 -23.86
CA ALA A 925 -13.62 -25.42 -24.76
C ALA A 925 -12.69 -26.43 -24.06
N LEU A 926 -11.71 -25.95 -23.28
CA LEU A 926 -10.75 -26.78 -22.55
C LEU A 926 -11.34 -27.49 -21.32
N THR A 927 -12.53 -27.10 -20.88
CA THR A 927 -13.24 -27.66 -19.72
C THR A 927 -14.49 -28.45 -20.11
N ARG A 928 -14.49 -29.05 -21.32
CA ARG A 928 -15.59 -29.89 -21.83
C ARG A 928 -16.95 -29.16 -21.84
N GLY A 929 -16.96 -27.91 -22.28
CA GLY A 929 -18.18 -27.09 -22.34
C GLY A 929 -18.50 -26.34 -21.03
N GLY A 930 -17.48 -26.08 -20.20
CA GLY A 930 -17.63 -25.26 -18.99
C GLY A 930 -17.92 -26.02 -17.70
N SER A 931 -17.48 -27.28 -17.56
CA SER A 931 -17.62 -28.01 -16.29
C SER A 931 -16.39 -27.88 -15.40
N LEU A 932 -16.62 -27.58 -14.12
CA LEU A 932 -15.58 -27.63 -13.08
C LEU A 932 -15.33 -29.05 -12.57
N TRP A 933 -16.14 -30.06 -12.90
CA TRP A 933 -15.90 -31.43 -12.49
C TRP A 933 -14.79 -32.08 -13.33
N ALA A 934 -13.95 -32.90 -12.69
CA ALA A 934 -12.87 -33.62 -13.36
C ALA A 934 -13.35 -34.65 -14.41
N ASP A 935 -14.60 -35.12 -14.30
CA ASP A 935 -15.23 -36.03 -15.27
C ASP A 935 -16.02 -35.27 -16.37
N GLY A 936 -16.16 -33.95 -16.25
CA GLY A 936 -16.89 -33.11 -17.18
C GLY A 936 -18.41 -33.21 -17.08
N ARG A 937 -18.96 -33.82 -16.01
CA ARG A 937 -20.41 -33.85 -15.79
C ARG A 937 -20.98 -32.45 -15.59
N ALA A 938 -22.28 -32.27 -15.84
CA ALA A 938 -22.97 -31.00 -15.59
C ALA A 938 -22.82 -30.57 -14.11
N MET A 939 -22.74 -29.27 -13.88
CA MET A 939 -22.65 -28.71 -12.52
C MET A 939 -24.03 -28.55 -11.85
N ASP A 940 -25.09 -28.97 -12.55
CA ASP A 940 -26.45 -29.01 -12.03
C ASP A 940 -26.58 -30.07 -10.93
N GLU A 941 -27.32 -29.73 -9.87
CA GLU A 941 -27.80 -30.70 -8.90
C GLU A 941 -29.32 -30.86 -9.07
N GLU A 942 -29.85 -32.06 -8.78
CA GLU A 942 -31.29 -32.32 -8.87
C GLU A 942 -32.10 -31.28 -8.06
N PRO A 943 -33.21 -30.76 -8.61
CA PRO A 943 -34.03 -29.70 -8.00
C PRO A 943 -34.93 -30.25 -6.89
N ALA A 944 -34.38 -30.95 -5.91
CA ALA A 944 -35.07 -31.08 -4.63
C ALA A 944 -35.18 -29.67 -4.04
N ALA A 945 -36.40 -29.23 -3.73
CA ALA A 945 -36.71 -27.88 -3.25
C ALA A 945 -35.73 -27.47 -2.15
N ARG A 946 -34.72 -26.66 -2.51
CA ARG A 946 -33.69 -26.21 -1.57
C ARG A 946 -34.33 -25.24 -0.59
N THR A 947 -34.67 -25.75 0.58
CA THR A 947 -35.00 -24.92 1.73
C THR A 947 -33.69 -24.51 2.38
N TRP A 948 -33.36 -23.23 2.27
CA TRP A 948 -32.20 -22.68 2.96
C TRP A 948 -32.56 -22.30 4.40
N ASP A 949 -31.77 -22.76 5.36
CA ASP A 949 -31.94 -22.34 6.76
C ASP A 949 -31.71 -20.81 6.90
N PRO A 950 -32.42 -20.16 7.84
CA PRO A 950 -32.19 -18.75 8.18
C PRO A 950 -30.71 -18.50 8.52
N LEU A 951 -30.16 -17.43 7.95
CA LEU A 951 -28.78 -17.03 8.19
C LEU A 951 -28.66 -16.27 9.52
N GLN A 952 -27.93 -16.82 10.48
CA GLN A 952 -27.67 -16.15 11.75
C GLN A 952 -26.79 -14.91 11.53
N GLY A 953 -27.27 -13.74 11.96
CA GLY A 953 -26.51 -12.49 11.85
C GLY A 953 -26.42 -11.89 10.43
N TYR A 954 -27.15 -12.43 9.47
CA TYR A 954 -27.28 -11.84 8.14
C TYR A 954 -28.34 -10.74 8.14
N GLU A 955 -27.96 -9.56 7.69
CA GLU A 955 -28.89 -8.47 7.42
C GLU A 955 -28.97 -8.24 5.90
N PRO A 956 -30.18 -8.35 5.30
CA PRO A 956 -30.36 -8.04 3.89
C PRO A 956 -29.90 -6.61 3.57
N PRO A 957 -29.17 -6.41 2.46
CA PRO A 957 -28.75 -5.06 2.05
C PRO A 957 -29.94 -4.14 1.74
N ASP A 958 -29.80 -2.88 2.12
CA ASP A 958 -30.54 -1.80 1.48
C ASP A 958 -29.89 -1.44 0.13
N CYS A 959 -30.24 -2.17 -0.92
CA CYS A 959 -29.74 -1.94 -2.28
C CYS A 959 -30.21 -0.60 -2.88
N MET A 960 -31.20 0.07 -2.26
CA MET A 960 -31.76 1.33 -2.75
C MET A 960 -31.11 2.54 -2.10
N ARG A 961 -30.22 2.36 -1.12
CA ARG A 961 -29.52 3.43 -0.39
C ARG A 961 -28.82 4.46 -1.29
N HIS A 962 -28.36 4.03 -2.47
CA HIS A 962 -27.63 4.88 -3.41
C HIS A 962 -28.50 5.50 -4.50
N ARG A 963 -29.80 5.16 -4.55
CA ARG A 963 -30.73 5.71 -5.54
C ARG A 963 -31.04 7.16 -5.23
N ALA A 964 -31.21 7.94 -6.28
CA ALA A 964 -31.70 9.30 -6.10
C ALA A 964 -33.16 9.32 -5.64
N ASP A 965 -33.47 10.22 -4.71
CA ASP A 965 -34.80 10.35 -4.11
C ASP A 965 -35.86 10.86 -5.09
N ASN A 966 -35.46 11.53 -6.18
CA ASN A 966 -36.40 12.07 -7.16
C ASN A 966 -35.85 12.15 -8.59
N ALA A 967 -36.73 12.01 -9.58
CA ALA A 967 -36.36 12.03 -10.99
C ALA A 967 -35.91 13.43 -11.49
N ALA A 968 -36.44 14.49 -10.87
CA ALA A 968 -36.05 15.86 -11.19
C ALA A 968 -34.57 16.13 -10.83
N TRP A 969 -34.09 15.54 -9.74
CA TRP A 969 -32.70 15.56 -9.28
C TRP A 969 -31.79 14.81 -10.24
N LEU A 970 -32.19 13.61 -10.69
CA LEU A 970 -31.43 12.87 -11.70
C LEU A 970 -31.32 13.64 -13.02
N ARG A 971 -32.43 14.24 -13.47
CA ARG A 971 -32.42 15.14 -14.64
C ARG A 971 -31.55 16.36 -14.40
N ALA A 972 -31.56 16.90 -13.19
CA ALA A 972 -30.73 18.05 -12.81
C ALA A 972 -29.25 17.69 -12.80
N GLN A 973 -28.87 16.47 -12.42
CA GLN A 973 -27.49 15.98 -12.50
C GLN A 973 -27.06 15.70 -13.95
N ALA A 974 -27.97 15.29 -14.82
CA ALA A 974 -27.68 14.93 -16.21
C ALA A 974 -27.71 16.12 -17.20
N THR A 975 -28.29 17.27 -16.82
CA THR A 975 -28.34 18.46 -17.67
C THR A 975 -27.03 19.24 -17.67
N ASN A 976 -26.73 19.89 -18.79
CA ASN A 976 -25.63 20.84 -18.93
C ASN A 976 -26.06 22.30 -18.67
N SER A 977 -27.36 22.53 -18.39
CA SER A 977 -27.97 23.84 -18.26
C SER A 977 -28.40 24.12 -16.82
N PHE A 978 -27.79 25.16 -16.22
CA PHE A 978 -28.20 25.59 -14.87
C PHE A 978 -29.63 26.15 -14.83
N ALA A 979 -30.14 26.68 -15.95
CA ALA A 979 -31.53 27.11 -16.05
C ALA A 979 -32.49 25.93 -15.91
N GLU A 980 -32.14 24.77 -16.50
CA GLU A 980 -32.90 23.54 -16.38
C GLU A 980 -32.79 22.94 -14.97
N VAL A 981 -31.60 23.01 -14.33
CA VAL A 981 -31.44 22.64 -12.91
C VAL A 981 -32.39 23.42 -12.00
N LYS A 982 -32.51 24.74 -12.21
CA LYS A 982 -33.43 25.58 -11.42
C LYS A 982 -34.90 25.22 -11.65
N TYR A 983 -35.27 24.95 -12.90
CA TYR A 983 -36.63 24.50 -13.23
C TYR A 983 -36.97 23.17 -12.55
N LEU A 984 -36.05 22.20 -12.61
CA LEU A 984 -36.22 20.88 -11.98
C LEU A 984 -36.22 20.97 -10.45
N ALA A 985 -35.40 21.85 -9.85
CA ALA A 985 -35.44 22.12 -8.43
C ALA A 985 -36.77 22.75 -8.01
N GLN A 986 -37.32 23.64 -8.83
CA GLN A 986 -38.64 24.23 -8.63
C GLN A 986 -39.75 23.19 -8.78
N GLU A 987 -39.65 22.28 -9.74
CA GLU A 987 -40.58 21.15 -9.89
C GLU A 987 -40.57 20.23 -8.67
N ALA A 988 -39.39 19.96 -8.10
CA ALA A 988 -39.23 19.07 -6.95
C ALA A 988 -39.64 19.72 -5.61
N SER A 989 -39.38 21.01 -5.42
CA SER A 989 -39.57 21.70 -4.13
C SER A 989 -40.76 22.67 -4.08
N GLY A 990 -41.33 23.03 -5.23
CA GLY A 990 -42.34 24.09 -5.36
C GLY A 990 -41.80 25.52 -5.20
N VAL A 991 -40.50 25.71 -4.92
CA VAL A 991 -39.87 27.01 -4.67
C VAL A 991 -39.17 27.53 -5.94
N ARG A 992 -39.38 28.80 -6.29
CA ARG A 992 -38.71 29.42 -7.44
C ARG A 992 -37.32 29.91 -7.05
N PHE A 993 -36.30 29.50 -7.82
CA PHE A 993 -34.91 29.88 -7.61
C PHE A 993 -34.45 30.94 -8.64
N GLU A 994 -33.96 32.09 -8.19
CA GLU A 994 -33.45 33.18 -9.04
C GLU A 994 -31.91 33.31 -8.97
N GLY A 995 -31.28 33.89 -10.00
CA GLY A 995 -29.82 34.11 -10.09
C GLY A 995 -29.01 33.06 -10.87
N ASP A 996 -27.77 33.39 -11.22
CA ASP A 996 -26.81 32.53 -11.94
C ASP A 996 -25.83 31.82 -10.99
N ILE A 997 -25.03 30.89 -11.54
CA ILE A 997 -23.97 30.15 -10.84
C ILE A 997 -23.04 31.16 -10.13
N GLY A 998 -22.86 31.01 -8.82
CA GLY A 998 -21.93 31.83 -8.03
C GLY A 998 -22.50 33.09 -7.38
N ARG A 999 -23.78 33.44 -7.58
CA ARG A 999 -24.46 34.49 -6.79
C ARG A 999 -25.38 33.86 -5.75
N GLY A 1000 -24.84 33.47 -4.61
CA GLY A 1000 -25.60 32.95 -3.48
C GLY A 1000 -25.35 33.77 -2.20
N GLY A 1001 -26.35 34.56 -1.80
CA GLY A 1001 -26.59 34.93 -0.40
C GLY A 1001 -25.75 36.06 0.21
N GLY A 1002 -26.03 37.31 -0.18
CA GLY A 1002 -25.68 38.50 0.59
C GLY A 1002 -26.67 39.62 0.24
N ASP A 1003 -27.34 40.15 1.25
CA ASP A 1003 -28.27 41.29 1.22
C ASP A 1003 -29.62 41.12 0.50
N ALA A 1004 -30.56 40.51 1.21
CA ALA A 1004 -31.97 40.85 1.07
C ALA A 1004 -32.28 42.11 1.92
N ARG A 1005 -31.95 43.30 1.42
CA ARG A 1005 -32.65 44.55 1.79
C ARG A 1005 -32.42 45.67 0.76
N ALA A 1006 -33.55 46.18 0.27
CA ALA A 1006 -33.75 47.46 -0.40
C ALA A 1006 -33.39 47.55 -1.90
N ARG A 1007 -34.41 47.58 -2.77
CA ARG A 1007 -34.99 48.82 -3.33
C ARG A 1007 -35.95 48.49 -4.48
N GLY A 1008 -37.18 49.00 -4.36
CA GLY A 1008 -38.14 48.99 -5.45
C GLY A 1008 -37.74 49.96 -6.57
N ARG A 1009 -38.01 49.56 -7.81
CA ARG A 1009 -38.29 50.49 -8.92
C ARG A 1009 -39.04 49.77 -10.05
N ARG A 1010 -40.24 50.28 -10.35
CA ARG A 1010 -41.05 49.97 -11.55
C ARG A 1010 -40.31 50.37 -12.84
N ARG A 1011 -40.41 49.55 -13.88
CA ARG A 1011 -40.50 49.89 -15.33
C ARG A 1011 -40.83 48.59 -16.09
N SER A 1012 -42.07 48.43 -16.56
CA SER A 1012 -42.65 48.81 -17.86
C SER A 1012 -42.66 47.61 -18.81
N ALA A 1013 -43.88 47.21 -19.18
CA ALA A 1013 -44.20 46.12 -20.09
C ALA A 1013 -43.52 46.29 -21.46
N GLY A 1014 -42.99 45.18 -21.97
CA GLY A 1014 -42.55 45.00 -23.35
C GLY A 1014 -42.77 43.54 -23.71
N GLU A 1015 -43.44 43.33 -24.84
CA GLU A 1015 -44.03 42.08 -25.33
C GLU A 1015 -43.04 40.90 -25.45
N VAL A 1016 -43.54 39.71 -25.13
CA VAL A 1016 -42.88 38.42 -25.38
C VAL A 1016 -43.43 37.87 -26.70
N PRO A 1017 -42.60 37.50 -27.69
CA PRO A 1017 -43.08 36.74 -28.83
C PRO A 1017 -43.24 35.26 -28.44
N GLU A 1018 -44.38 34.67 -28.82
CA GLU A 1018 -44.68 33.24 -28.67
C GLU A 1018 -43.63 32.34 -29.34
N PRO A 1019 -43.28 31.18 -28.76
CA PRO A 1019 -42.59 30.12 -29.48
C PRO A 1019 -43.62 29.09 -29.98
N GLU A 1020 -43.90 29.10 -31.28
CA GLU A 1020 -44.51 27.96 -31.97
C GLU A 1020 -43.52 26.79 -32.09
N ALA A 1021 -44.05 25.60 -31.79
CA ALA A 1021 -43.79 24.30 -32.41
C ALA A 1021 -42.34 23.77 -32.50
N VAL A 1022 -41.89 23.09 -31.42
CA VAL A 1022 -41.06 21.88 -31.54
C VAL A 1022 -41.58 20.83 -30.55
N THR A 1023 -42.81 20.37 -30.80
CA THR A 1023 -43.51 19.39 -29.96
C THR A 1023 -43.92 18.19 -30.80
N GLU A 1024 -42.97 17.41 -31.32
CA GLU A 1024 -43.36 16.13 -31.98
C GLU A 1024 -42.30 15.02 -31.97
N ARG A 1025 -41.21 15.11 -31.19
CA ARG A 1025 -40.27 13.98 -30.99
C ARG A 1025 -39.83 13.73 -29.55
N ARG A 1026 -40.52 14.30 -28.56
CA ARG A 1026 -40.17 14.15 -27.13
C ARG A 1026 -41.15 13.31 -26.31
N ASN A 1027 -42.31 12.94 -26.86
CA ASN A 1027 -43.36 12.23 -26.10
C ASN A 1027 -43.21 10.71 -26.08
N GLU A 1028 -42.47 10.09 -27.02
CA GLU A 1028 -42.33 8.62 -27.04
C GLU A 1028 -41.51 8.07 -25.85
N TRP A 1029 -40.53 8.83 -25.34
CA TRP A 1029 -39.64 8.35 -24.26
C TRP A 1029 -40.23 8.49 -22.85
N ALA A 1030 -41.12 9.46 -22.63
CA ALA A 1030 -41.83 9.60 -21.35
C ALA A 1030 -42.81 8.45 -21.12
N GLU A 1031 -43.42 7.95 -22.20
CA GLU A 1031 -44.28 6.77 -22.17
C GLU A 1031 -43.48 5.47 -21.99
N VAL A 1032 -42.30 5.33 -22.61
CA VAL A 1032 -41.41 4.16 -22.39
C VAL A 1032 -40.91 4.07 -20.95
N LEU A 1033 -40.48 5.19 -20.35
CA LEU A 1033 -40.04 5.22 -18.95
C LEU A 1033 -41.19 4.99 -17.97
N GLN A 1034 -42.38 5.54 -18.23
CA GLN A 1034 -43.56 5.23 -17.41
C GLN A 1034 -44.06 3.80 -17.59
N HIS A 1035 -43.93 3.23 -18.79
CA HIS A 1035 -44.27 1.84 -19.10
C HIS A 1035 -43.33 0.88 -18.38
N GLU A 1036 -42.01 1.10 -18.44
CA GLU A 1036 -41.03 0.29 -17.69
C GLU A 1036 -41.19 0.46 -16.18
N MET A 1037 -41.39 1.67 -15.65
CA MET A 1037 -41.66 1.87 -14.22
C MET A 1037 -42.96 1.22 -13.73
N ARG A 1038 -43.99 1.10 -14.57
CA ARG A 1038 -45.21 0.32 -14.26
C ARG A 1038 -44.96 -1.18 -14.32
N ARG A 1039 -44.14 -1.64 -15.26
CA ARG A 1039 -43.72 -3.04 -15.39
C ARG A 1039 -42.90 -3.49 -14.18
N PHE A 1040 -41.99 -2.65 -13.69
CA PHE A 1040 -41.21 -2.86 -12.46
C PHE A 1040 -42.05 -2.91 -11.18
N ARG A 1041 -43.24 -2.30 -11.15
CA ARG A 1041 -44.19 -2.44 -10.02
C ARG A 1041 -45.06 -3.70 -10.09
N LEU A 1042 -45.15 -4.34 -11.25
CA LEU A 1042 -45.97 -5.54 -11.50
C LEU A 1042 -45.17 -6.85 -11.48
N ILE A 1043 -43.82 -6.78 -11.48
CA ILE A 1043 -42.91 -7.95 -11.41
C ILE A 1043 -42.41 -8.20 -9.96
N ARG A 1044 -42.82 -7.38 -8.98
CA ARG A 1044 -42.62 -7.65 -7.55
C ARG A 1044 -43.73 -8.51 -6.97
#